data_AF-A0A257AH72-F1
#
_entry.id   AF-A0A257AH72-F1
#
_cell.length_a   1.000
_cell.length_b   1.000
_cell.length_c   1.000
_cell.angle_alpha   90.00
_cell.angle_beta   90.00
_cell.angle_gamma   90.00
#
_symmetry.space_group_name_H-M   'P 1'
#
loop_
_entity.id
_entity.type
_entity.pdbx_description
1 polymer ?
#
loop_
_entity_poly.entity_id
_entity_poly.type
_entity_poly.pdbx_seq_one_letter_code
_entity_poly.pdbx_strand_id
1 'polypeptide(L)'
;ESNTLAIKTANLIGDFYSYQDIGGGVSTTPLFERNYLWIRQKIYNDYIPKIFETLDREYPYINLEKVKVYYTPVPSVSDAEPFAIACGGGGISIYTANSMKMSSVTPLDLENKINYDNITPQLELIASILYAFGHEQRFSVPLYPTRFHYLGWGFSTLHATVWKYLPIVGWYVNVSNVIVRISSQWLRSVQQSYSSQGGSIVPGSSFYPSGFDVVAISDENGRIEIPGLQPMVAYTVEALMIDPENGSILMCNDLGSFRGSGQGGVFSNPFSFYKKDLVIRIPVMDCGSIYLTRVVDPKTMAPGVLQVGARYVATGVEIWNFYSHTPPIFYGPVISSQDDVMAFIPINTRVEIMMRAGRTTLTILRNSSHENPFGYGYLIKKGQTIFLDNTPFQMDRELYLLVDDRLDTLTGTGVTYSLRASYFHNRAEEFLQKGLAALANYNYSSAYSHIFNAHSYEITAYSATMQLFFDAVNTVVFFFLLLIPFAYILERLLFSKTGVKRLIYMTVIFLALCGVLYIIHPGFHLTTSVYMLMIGFLVILISLVGFGVIYLGFLAYFKDVKYGYVGPHFSEIDKASAARMALSIGVNNMRRRRFRTLLNMITIIIIVFSMISFTSLELLSITQSYLSGSNPTYNGILIKNPRPMQPIAKEMPEILRYEYGNQTLVAQRVWMYPANLAIHITGPDGEYVVKAVLGLDKSEEDLTSPHYSIMQGRWFRETDRYVALIPSTVVDATGIDWRGGHILIGGLDFVIIGVYDPVVFDSIMDLDENPITPVDMEYFQAYGQPVPLSSKEIIIIPAETAKELLGSNIYSIVVVPKGDLQEIARLLGMRFAGGVTLGLGEGIYKFVTVTRGAIEGAYLTFPLIAIAGLILLNILLGDILGRKNEISIYSVVGLSPTHIKWMFVAEPIIYSVIGATIGYLVGTTGTTLLSILGMLPEGFHPNYSSSWVIISMAVSIIMIMLSSIYPVRKASLLATPSIMRTWRIPTEPTGDIWAIPMPFRESKDLIGGLFAYLYEYLDYHKYEGIGCFYARDICYEETSTDKGTVKTLRALTSLIPWDMSPLQYTSINAYPVSEDTYSIEIALLRKAGTLSTWKASNSIFIDRLRFQFLMWRGISPEMKEIYAQRWKNIVKKLPKCGGET
;
A
#
# COMPACT_ATOMS: atom_id res chain seq x y z
N GLU A 1 -34.09 35.62 -10.66
CA GLU A 1 -34.92 34.44 -10.35
C GLU A 1 -35.60 33.96 -11.61
N SER A 2 -35.73 32.65 -11.81
CA SER A 2 -36.44 32.07 -12.98
C SER A 2 -37.97 32.09 -12.77
N ASN A 3 -38.74 32.03 -13.84
CA ASN A 3 -40.19 31.81 -13.82
C ASN A 3 -40.58 30.32 -13.86
N THR A 4 -39.60 29.41 -13.98
CA THR A 4 -39.82 27.97 -14.18
C THR A 4 -39.99 27.24 -12.86
N LEU A 5 -41.02 26.39 -12.75
CA LEU A 5 -41.24 25.52 -11.60
C LEU A 5 -40.73 24.10 -11.80
N ALA A 6 -40.24 23.48 -10.73
CA ALA A 6 -40.04 22.04 -10.64
C ALA A 6 -40.94 21.44 -9.57
N ILE A 7 -41.49 20.25 -9.86
CA ILE A 7 -42.41 19.53 -8.98
C ILE A 7 -41.79 18.19 -8.60
N LYS A 8 -41.41 18.04 -7.34
CA LYS A 8 -40.84 16.82 -6.77
C LYS A 8 -41.91 15.99 -6.06
N THR A 9 -41.92 14.68 -6.31
CA THR A 9 -42.75 13.71 -5.60
C THR A 9 -41.94 12.48 -5.22
N ALA A 10 -42.36 11.76 -4.17
CA ALA A 10 -41.74 10.50 -3.76
C ALA A 10 -40.26 10.65 -3.35
N ASN A 11 -39.42 9.73 -3.81
CA ASN A 11 -37.96 9.76 -3.68
C ASN A 11 -37.30 11.00 -4.31
N LEU A 12 -37.99 11.74 -5.20
CA LEU A 12 -37.46 12.96 -5.82
C LEU A 12 -37.43 14.16 -4.86
N ILE A 13 -38.11 14.10 -3.72
CA ILE A 13 -38.23 15.20 -2.75
C ILE A 13 -36.92 15.47 -1.99
N GLY A 14 -36.04 14.47 -1.90
CA GLY A 14 -34.85 14.51 -1.05
C GLY A 14 -33.69 15.37 -1.54
N ASP A 15 -33.62 16.60 -1.07
CA ASP A 15 -32.41 17.44 -1.18
C ASP A 15 -31.58 17.39 0.12
N PHE A 16 -32.23 17.22 1.28
CA PHE A 16 -31.61 17.23 2.62
C PHE A 16 -31.42 15.84 3.25
N TYR A 17 -31.90 14.78 2.63
CA TYR A 17 -31.86 13.43 3.22
C TYR A 17 -31.57 12.39 2.15
N SER A 18 -31.00 11.24 2.52
CA SER A 18 -30.71 10.18 1.55
C SER A 18 -31.97 9.37 1.25
N TYR A 19 -32.81 9.88 0.36
CA TYR A 19 -34.04 9.20 -0.05
C TYR A 19 -33.77 7.98 -0.95
N GLN A 20 -32.62 7.96 -1.65
CA GLN A 20 -32.24 6.86 -2.54
C GLN A 20 -31.83 5.59 -1.78
N ASP A 21 -31.34 5.73 -0.54
CA ASP A 21 -30.88 4.63 0.32
C ASP A 21 -31.92 4.12 1.31
N ILE A 22 -33.19 4.54 1.16
CA ILE A 22 -34.27 4.06 2.03
C ILE A 22 -34.59 2.59 1.69
N GLY A 23 -33.67 1.68 1.97
CA GLY A 23 -33.61 0.29 1.50
C GLY A 23 -32.41 -0.52 1.99
N GLY A 24 -31.47 0.07 2.72
CA GLY A 24 -30.28 -0.65 3.22
C GLY A 24 -29.32 -1.08 2.11
N GLY A 25 -29.06 -0.21 1.13
CA GLY A 25 -28.17 -0.50 -0.02
C GLY A 25 -28.82 -1.32 -1.14
N VAL A 26 -30.12 -1.60 -1.07
CA VAL A 26 -30.93 -2.15 -2.17
C VAL A 26 -31.74 -1.00 -2.77
N SER A 27 -31.76 -0.83 -4.10
CA SER A 27 -32.56 0.23 -4.73
C SER A 27 -34.05 -0.02 -4.44
N THR A 28 -34.61 0.73 -3.49
CA THR A 28 -36.04 0.74 -3.15
C THR A 28 -36.82 1.76 -3.97
N THR A 29 -36.15 2.43 -4.91
CA THR A 29 -36.73 3.21 -6.01
C THR A 29 -38.00 2.57 -6.58
N PRO A 30 -38.06 1.24 -6.85
CA PRO A 30 -39.27 0.61 -7.38
C PRO A 30 -40.46 0.61 -6.41
N LEU A 31 -40.22 0.65 -5.10
CA LEU A 31 -41.25 0.50 -4.07
C LEU A 31 -41.95 1.84 -3.78
N PHE A 32 -41.20 2.95 -3.73
CA PHE A 32 -41.76 4.30 -3.59
C PHE A 32 -42.38 4.81 -4.88
N GLU A 33 -41.68 4.66 -6.01
CA GLU A 33 -42.25 5.00 -7.32
C GLU A 33 -43.57 4.26 -7.50
N ARG A 34 -43.63 2.93 -7.26
CA ARG A 34 -44.90 2.20 -7.34
C ARG A 34 -46.02 2.78 -6.47
N ASN A 35 -45.72 3.25 -5.27
CA ASN A 35 -46.74 3.73 -4.34
C ASN A 35 -47.18 5.18 -4.61
N TYR A 36 -46.33 6.02 -5.21
CA TYR A 36 -46.55 7.46 -5.35
C TYR A 36 -46.56 7.97 -6.80
N LEU A 37 -46.26 7.12 -7.79
CA LEU A 37 -46.27 7.47 -9.22
C LEU A 37 -47.63 8.02 -9.67
N TRP A 38 -48.74 7.55 -9.09
CA TRP A 38 -50.07 8.04 -9.43
C TRP A 38 -50.25 9.54 -9.17
N ILE A 39 -49.58 10.10 -8.15
CA ILE A 39 -49.61 11.54 -7.84
C ILE A 39 -48.95 12.33 -8.96
N ARG A 40 -47.81 11.83 -9.43
CA ARG A 40 -47.02 12.44 -10.51
C ARG A 40 -47.77 12.37 -11.85
N GLN A 41 -48.33 11.21 -12.17
CA GLN A 41 -49.19 11.00 -13.34
C GLN A 41 -50.41 11.92 -13.31
N LYS A 42 -51.06 12.09 -12.16
CA LYS A 42 -52.18 13.03 -12.00
C LYS A 42 -51.78 14.46 -12.29
N ILE A 43 -50.66 14.93 -11.74
CA ILE A 43 -50.17 16.30 -11.97
C ILE A 43 -49.88 16.53 -13.46
N TYR A 44 -49.05 15.68 -14.07
CA TYR A 44 -48.54 15.92 -15.43
C TYR A 44 -49.53 15.54 -16.54
N ASN A 45 -50.34 14.49 -16.36
CA ASN A 45 -51.24 14.01 -17.42
C ASN A 45 -52.67 14.54 -17.29
N ASP A 46 -53.15 14.81 -16.06
CA ASP A 46 -54.54 15.22 -15.84
C ASP A 46 -54.67 16.70 -15.48
N TYR A 47 -53.89 17.18 -14.49
CA TYR A 47 -54.08 18.52 -13.91
C TYR A 47 -53.47 19.60 -14.79
N ILE A 48 -52.17 19.53 -15.11
CA ILE A 48 -51.47 20.57 -15.87
C ILE A 48 -52.13 20.83 -17.25
N PRO A 49 -52.44 19.82 -18.09
CA PRO A 49 -53.10 20.06 -19.37
C PRO A 49 -54.45 20.75 -19.22
N LYS A 50 -55.24 20.35 -18.22
CA LYS A 50 -56.54 20.95 -17.93
C LYS A 50 -56.44 22.37 -17.38
N ILE A 51 -55.40 22.65 -16.59
CA ILE A 51 -55.10 24.00 -16.09
C ILE A 51 -54.75 24.92 -17.27
N PHE A 52 -53.92 24.45 -18.20
CA PHE A 52 -53.55 25.24 -19.39
C PHE A 52 -54.76 25.52 -20.27
N GLU A 53 -55.62 24.53 -20.48
CA GLU A 53 -56.89 24.70 -21.21
C GLU A 53 -57.85 25.67 -20.49
N THR A 54 -57.96 25.59 -19.16
CA THR A 54 -58.91 26.41 -18.39
C THR A 54 -58.45 27.87 -18.24
N LEU A 55 -57.14 28.09 -18.09
CA LEU A 55 -56.55 29.42 -17.92
C LEU A 55 -56.13 30.08 -19.24
N ASP A 56 -56.25 29.37 -20.36
CA ASP A 56 -55.81 29.80 -21.71
C ASP A 56 -54.36 30.35 -21.70
N ARG A 57 -53.50 29.68 -20.91
CA ARG A 57 -52.12 30.12 -20.67
C ARG A 57 -51.24 28.93 -20.36
N GLU A 58 -50.09 28.87 -21.02
CA GLU A 58 -49.03 27.91 -20.71
C GLU A 58 -48.07 28.48 -19.66
N TYR A 59 -47.66 27.62 -18.73
CA TYR A 59 -46.71 27.95 -17.67
C TYR A 59 -45.43 27.13 -17.83
N PRO A 60 -44.24 27.73 -17.68
CA PRO A 60 -42.99 26.99 -17.77
C PRO A 60 -42.81 26.09 -16.54
N TYR A 61 -42.68 24.78 -16.75
CA TYR A 61 -42.40 23.81 -15.70
C TYR A 61 -41.46 22.70 -16.18
N ILE A 62 -40.72 22.10 -15.26
CA ILE A 62 -39.85 20.95 -15.52
C ILE A 62 -40.62 19.66 -15.23
N ASN A 63 -40.71 18.77 -16.23
CA ASN A 63 -41.23 17.43 -16.05
C ASN A 63 -40.12 16.47 -15.60
N LEU A 64 -40.09 16.16 -14.31
CA LEU A 64 -39.09 15.26 -13.72
C LEU A 64 -39.26 13.78 -14.12
N GLU A 65 -40.32 13.38 -14.84
CA GLU A 65 -40.41 12.01 -15.41
C GLU A 65 -39.53 11.84 -16.65
N LYS A 66 -39.34 12.93 -17.41
CA LYS A 66 -38.52 12.94 -18.62
C LYS A 66 -37.07 13.28 -18.32
N VAL A 67 -36.82 13.92 -17.18
CA VAL A 67 -35.51 14.38 -16.73
C VAL A 67 -35.12 13.60 -15.48
N LYS A 68 -34.13 12.69 -15.58
CA LYS A 68 -33.68 11.81 -14.49
C LYS A 68 -33.05 12.53 -13.26
N VAL A 69 -33.13 13.86 -13.17
CA VAL A 69 -32.13 14.64 -12.45
C VAL A 69 -32.68 15.37 -11.23
N TYR A 70 -31.89 15.26 -10.15
CA TYR A 70 -32.00 15.92 -8.87
C TYR A 70 -31.12 17.18 -8.89
N TYR A 71 -31.51 18.22 -8.14
CA TYR A 71 -30.77 19.46 -7.85
C TYR A 71 -30.96 20.71 -8.74
N THR A 72 -31.32 21.80 -8.06
CA THR A 72 -30.97 23.19 -8.41
C THR A 72 -29.53 23.49 -7.98
N PRO A 73 -28.85 24.49 -8.59
CA PRO A 73 -27.46 24.87 -8.23
C PRO A 73 -27.26 25.17 -6.74
N VAL A 74 -28.32 25.56 -6.04
CA VAL A 74 -28.39 25.62 -4.57
C VAL A 74 -29.51 24.66 -4.13
N PRO A 75 -29.29 23.77 -3.14
CA PRO A 75 -30.34 22.88 -2.62
C PRO A 75 -31.59 23.66 -2.24
N SER A 76 -32.75 23.25 -2.75
CA SER A 76 -34.04 23.83 -2.38
C SER A 76 -34.55 23.15 -1.11
N VAL A 77 -34.52 23.85 0.02
CA VAL A 77 -35.14 23.36 1.26
C VAL A 77 -36.66 23.25 1.03
N SER A 78 -37.23 22.06 1.14
CA SER A 78 -38.68 21.89 1.16
C SER A 78 -39.20 21.56 2.55
N ASP A 79 -40.22 22.31 2.99
CA ASP A 79 -40.93 22.02 4.24
C ASP A 79 -41.63 20.64 4.24
N ALA A 80 -41.86 20.07 3.05
CA ALA A 80 -42.46 18.74 2.90
C ALA A 80 -41.47 17.59 3.14
N GLU A 81 -40.16 17.85 3.08
CA GLU A 81 -39.12 16.82 3.22
C GLU A 81 -39.24 16.05 4.54
N PRO A 82 -39.29 16.72 5.71
CA PRO A 82 -39.35 15.98 6.96
C PRO A 82 -40.54 15.01 7.06
N PHE A 83 -41.71 15.48 6.62
CA PHE A 83 -42.91 14.65 6.58
C PHE A 83 -42.77 13.47 5.60
N ALA A 84 -42.21 13.72 4.41
CA ALA A 84 -41.98 12.69 3.42
C ALA A 84 -41.00 11.60 3.91
N ILE A 85 -39.94 11.92 4.64
CA ILE A 85 -39.09 10.90 5.29
C ILE A 85 -39.83 10.15 6.36
N ALA A 86 -40.63 10.82 7.19
CA ALA A 86 -41.35 10.14 8.25
C ALA A 86 -42.36 9.11 7.70
N CYS A 87 -42.95 9.40 6.53
CA CYS A 87 -43.98 8.58 5.88
C CYS A 87 -43.43 7.64 4.80
N GLY A 88 -42.12 7.52 4.62
CA GLY A 88 -41.52 6.70 3.59
C GLY A 88 -41.91 7.17 2.18
N GLY A 89 -41.59 8.41 1.83
CA GLY A 89 -41.73 8.99 0.48
C GLY A 89 -43.06 9.71 0.20
N GLY A 90 -43.98 9.82 1.15
CA GLY A 90 -45.26 10.48 0.92
C GLY A 90 -45.19 12.01 1.01
N GLY A 91 -45.13 12.71 -0.12
CA GLY A 91 -45.17 14.17 -0.18
C GLY A 91 -45.16 14.75 -1.59
N ILE A 92 -45.37 16.06 -1.69
CA ILE A 92 -45.21 16.86 -2.91
C ILE A 92 -44.45 18.13 -2.51
N SER A 93 -43.42 18.49 -3.27
CA SER A 93 -42.69 19.75 -3.13
C SER A 93 -42.69 20.49 -4.47
N ILE A 94 -42.97 21.79 -4.44
CA ILE A 94 -42.95 22.65 -5.62
C ILE A 94 -42.01 23.81 -5.33
N TYR A 95 -41.05 24.08 -6.22
CA TYR A 95 -40.05 25.13 -6.02
C TYR A 95 -39.61 25.73 -7.36
N THR A 96 -39.08 26.95 -7.31
CA THR A 96 -38.49 27.63 -8.48
C THR A 96 -37.18 26.96 -8.91
N ALA A 97 -37.15 26.45 -10.14
CA ALA A 97 -35.99 25.80 -10.75
C ALA A 97 -35.11 26.81 -11.53
N ASN A 98 -33.99 26.36 -12.09
CA ASN A 98 -33.11 27.17 -12.96
C ASN A 98 -32.68 28.53 -12.37
N SER A 99 -32.39 28.58 -11.07
CA SER A 99 -31.93 29.77 -10.36
C SER A 99 -30.70 29.46 -9.50
N MET A 100 -29.63 30.28 -9.61
CA MET A 100 -28.42 30.13 -8.78
C MET A 100 -28.64 30.45 -7.32
N LYS A 101 -29.70 31.19 -6.96
CA LYS A 101 -29.98 31.60 -5.57
C LYS A 101 -28.75 32.12 -4.81
N MET A 102 -27.89 32.92 -5.46
CA MET A 102 -26.60 33.39 -4.93
C MET A 102 -26.69 34.12 -3.58
N SER A 103 -27.86 34.71 -3.28
CA SER A 103 -28.10 35.45 -2.05
C SER A 103 -28.88 34.65 -0.99
N SER A 104 -29.40 33.47 -1.35
CA SER A 104 -30.26 32.68 -0.46
C SER A 104 -29.48 32.14 0.73
N VAL A 105 -30.10 32.14 1.93
CA VAL A 105 -29.47 31.69 3.19
C VAL A 105 -28.24 32.55 3.57
N THR A 106 -28.14 33.76 3.02
CA THR A 106 -27.15 34.77 3.42
C THR A 106 -27.85 35.99 4.01
N PRO A 107 -27.16 36.85 4.78
CA PRO A 107 -27.72 38.15 5.20
C PRO A 107 -28.12 39.07 4.03
N LEU A 108 -27.72 38.73 2.80
CA LEU A 108 -28.06 39.45 1.56
C LEU A 108 -29.34 38.90 0.89
N ASP A 109 -30.03 37.93 1.51
CA ASP A 109 -31.32 37.41 1.08
C ASP A 109 -32.43 38.43 1.36
N LEU A 110 -32.40 39.51 0.59
CA LEU A 110 -33.29 40.66 0.74
C LEU A 110 -34.44 40.59 -0.26
N GLU A 111 -35.60 41.11 0.13
CA GLU A 111 -36.81 41.16 -0.71
C GLU A 111 -36.55 41.84 -2.07
N ASN A 112 -35.63 42.80 -2.14
CA ASN A 112 -35.27 43.48 -3.40
C ASN A 112 -34.54 42.60 -4.43
N LYS A 113 -34.20 41.36 -4.07
CA LYS A 113 -33.66 40.34 -4.99
C LYS A 113 -34.75 39.49 -5.64
N ILE A 114 -35.99 39.63 -5.16
CA ILE A 114 -37.16 38.91 -5.66
C ILE A 114 -37.71 39.58 -6.91
N ASN A 115 -37.96 38.81 -7.96
CA ASN A 115 -38.65 39.28 -9.16
C ASN A 115 -40.12 38.80 -9.14
N TYR A 116 -41.02 39.68 -8.67
CA TYR A 116 -42.45 39.39 -8.55
C TYR A 116 -43.14 39.07 -9.88
N ASP A 117 -42.65 39.60 -11.01
CA ASP A 117 -43.20 39.28 -12.34
C ASP A 117 -42.99 37.80 -12.68
N ASN A 118 -41.89 37.21 -12.19
CA ASN A 118 -41.59 35.79 -12.36
C ASN A 118 -42.34 34.91 -11.35
N ILE A 119 -42.76 35.43 -10.20
CA ILE A 119 -43.47 34.67 -9.15
C ILE A 119 -44.95 34.51 -9.47
N THR A 120 -45.59 35.56 -9.99
CA THR A 120 -47.03 35.56 -10.29
C THR A 120 -47.50 34.32 -11.09
N PRO A 121 -46.89 33.98 -12.25
CA PRO A 121 -47.28 32.78 -12.99
C PRO A 121 -47.00 31.47 -12.23
N GLN A 122 -46.01 31.45 -11.35
CA GLN A 122 -45.71 30.27 -10.53
C GLN A 122 -46.82 30.04 -9.49
N LEU A 123 -47.29 31.10 -8.84
CA LEU A 123 -48.38 31.03 -7.85
C LEU A 123 -49.70 30.58 -8.48
N GLU A 124 -50.03 31.05 -9.69
CA GLU A 124 -51.22 30.64 -10.44
C GLU A 124 -51.23 29.12 -10.69
N LEU A 125 -50.09 28.57 -11.14
CA LEU A 125 -49.94 27.13 -11.37
C LEU A 125 -50.01 26.34 -10.05
N ILE A 126 -49.31 26.78 -9.00
CA ILE A 126 -49.30 26.12 -7.68
C ILE A 126 -50.71 26.08 -7.09
N ALA A 127 -51.41 27.22 -7.06
CA ALA A 127 -52.76 27.32 -6.52
C ALA A 127 -53.75 26.41 -7.28
N SER A 128 -53.62 26.33 -8.60
CA SER A 128 -54.45 25.47 -9.45
C SER A 128 -54.20 23.98 -9.20
N ILE A 129 -52.95 23.57 -9.01
CA ILE A 129 -52.58 22.19 -8.65
C ILE A 129 -53.15 21.83 -7.26
N LEU A 130 -53.00 22.71 -6.28
CA LEU A 130 -53.53 22.50 -4.92
C LEU A 130 -55.07 22.43 -4.92
N TYR A 131 -55.74 23.28 -5.71
CA TYR A 131 -57.19 23.24 -5.89
C TYR A 131 -57.65 21.90 -6.48
N ALA A 132 -56.94 21.39 -7.49
CA ALA A 132 -57.25 20.10 -8.11
C ALA A 132 -57.12 18.95 -7.11
N PHE A 133 -56.04 18.90 -6.33
CA PHE A 133 -55.87 17.89 -5.26
C PHE A 133 -56.94 17.99 -4.17
N GLY A 134 -57.38 19.19 -3.80
CA GLY A 134 -58.42 19.41 -2.80
C GLY A 134 -59.80 18.85 -3.19
N HIS A 135 -60.04 18.60 -4.48
CA HIS A 135 -61.30 18.07 -5.02
C HIS A 135 -61.22 16.58 -5.42
N GLU A 136 -60.10 15.91 -5.13
CA GLU A 136 -59.93 14.49 -5.45
C GLU A 136 -60.73 13.63 -4.45
N GLN A 137 -61.56 12.71 -4.97
CA GLN A 137 -62.50 11.95 -4.13
C GLN A 137 -61.85 10.84 -3.29
N ARG A 138 -60.63 10.38 -3.66
CA ARG A 138 -59.91 9.30 -2.96
C ARG A 138 -58.40 9.51 -3.00
N PHE A 139 -57.77 9.48 -1.83
CA PHE A 139 -56.33 9.31 -1.69
C PHE A 139 -56.00 7.82 -1.53
N SER A 140 -55.17 7.28 -2.43
CA SER A 140 -54.89 5.84 -2.51
C SER A 140 -53.84 5.33 -1.50
N VAL A 141 -53.22 6.21 -0.69
CA VAL A 141 -52.11 5.84 0.21
C VAL A 141 -52.29 6.49 1.60
N PRO A 142 -52.39 5.69 2.68
CA PRO A 142 -52.35 6.24 4.03
C PRO A 142 -50.92 6.67 4.41
N LEU A 143 -50.75 7.95 4.75
CA LEU A 143 -49.46 8.53 5.16
C LEU A 143 -49.40 8.60 6.69
N TYR A 144 -48.65 7.70 7.33
CA TYR A 144 -48.42 7.73 8.77
C TYR A 144 -46.94 7.98 9.07
N PRO A 145 -46.60 9.01 9.87
CA PRO A 145 -45.21 9.26 10.24
C PRO A 145 -44.71 8.15 11.17
N THR A 146 -43.51 7.66 10.90
CA THR A 146 -42.84 6.62 11.69
C THR A 146 -41.61 7.19 12.40
N ARG A 147 -41.30 6.68 13.59
CA ARG A 147 -40.09 7.10 14.34
C ARG A 147 -38.83 6.38 13.87
N PHE A 148 -38.93 5.11 13.52
CA PHE A 148 -37.78 4.35 13.05
C PHE A 148 -38.22 3.21 12.15
N HIS A 149 -37.48 2.99 11.06
CA HIS A 149 -37.64 1.84 10.21
C HIS A 149 -36.27 1.32 9.76
N TYR A 150 -36.12 0.01 9.68
CA TYR A 150 -34.85 -0.62 9.27
C TYR A 150 -34.49 -0.33 7.81
N LEU A 151 -35.47 0.07 6.99
CA LEU A 151 -35.23 0.56 5.63
C LEU A 151 -34.72 2.01 5.60
N GLY A 152 -34.57 2.72 6.72
CA GLY A 152 -33.95 4.06 6.71
C GLY A 152 -34.92 5.25 6.57
N TRP A 153 -36.22 5.06 6.76
CA TRP A 153 -37.21 6.14 6.88
C TRP A 153 -37.63 6.34 8.34
N GLY A 154 -38.16 7.52 8.67
CA GLY A 154 -38.50 7.93 10.04
C GLY A 154 -37.51 8.90 10.68
N PHE A 155 -37.75 9.26 11.95
CA PHE A 155 -36.89 10.16 12.73
C PHE A 155 -36.42 9.58 14.05
N SER A 156 -35.11 9.38 14.12
CA SER A 156 -34.40 9.01 15.34
C SER A 156 -33.95 10.24 16.11
N THR A 157 -33.78 10.05 17.42
CA THR A 157 -33.27 11.08 18.32
C THR A 157 -31.87 10.71 18.79
N LEU A 158 -30.95 11.68 18.69
CA LEU A 158 -29.63 11.57 19.29
C LEU A 158 -29.65 12.18 20.68
N HIS A 159 -29.21 11.42 21.66
CA HIS A 159 -28.85 11.94 22.97
C HIS A 159 -27.32 11.92 23.08
N ALA A 160 -26.69 13.06 22.91
CA ALA A 160 -25.25 13.18 23.03
C ALA A 160 -24.85 13.79 24.37
N THR A 161 -23.70 13.38 24.89
CA THR A 161 -23.05 14.03 26.04
C THR A 161 -21.65 14.45 25.66
N VAL A 162 -21.35 15.74 25.80
CA VAL A 162 -20.04 16.30 25.53
C VAL A 162 -19.18 16.11 26.77
N TRP A 163 -18.03 15.48 26.60
CA TRP A 163 -17.12 15.13 27.67
C TRP A 163 -15.66 15.46 27.32
N LYS A 164 -14.88 15.76 28.34
CA LYS A 164 -13.45 16.03 28.25
C LYS A 164 -12.70 15.10 29.18
N TYR A 165 -11.66 14.45 28.68
CA TYR A 165 -10.78 13.64 29.53
C TYR A 165 -9.81 14.52 30.31
N LEU A 166 -9.69 14.28 31.62
CA LEU A 166 -8.72 14.95 32.48
C LEU A 166 -7.60 13.97 32.85
N PRO A 167 -6.37 14.09 32.28
CA PRO A 167 -5.27 13.17 32.54
C PRO A 167 -4.90 13.05 34.02
N ILE A 168 -5.02 14.15 34.79
CA ILE A 168 -4.69 14.19 36.22
C ILE A 168 -5.67 13.33 37.03
N VAL A 169 -6.95 13.33 36.64
CA VAL A 169 -8.01 12.58 37.33
C VAL A 169 -8.12 11.16 36.79
N GLY A 170 -7.70 10.93 35.55
CA GLY A 170 -7.90 9.65 34.84
C GLY A 170 -9.37 9.40 34.49
N TRP A 171 -10.20 10.45 34.43
CA TRP A 171 -11.65 10.36 34.20
C TRP A 171 -12.18 11.48 33.30
N TYR A 172 -13.40 11.30 32.81
CA TYR A 172 -14.09 12.24 31.95
C TYR A 172 -15.01 13.17 32.74
N VAL A 173 -15.07 14.45 32.35
CA VAL A 173 -15.98 15.46 32.89
C VAL A 173 -16.87 16.01 31.79
N ASN A 174 -18.11 16.36 32.13
CA ASN A 174 -19.04 16.94 31.16
C ASN A 174 -18.68 18.41 30.87
N VAL A 175 -18.96 18.87 29.65
CA VAL A 175 -18.67 20.24 29.21
C VAL A 175 -19.93 20.89 28.63
N SER A 176 -20.34 22.02 29.22
CA SER A 176 -21.47 22.84 28.76
C SER A 176 -21.05 23.85 27.69
N ASN A 177 -22.03 24.46 27.01
CA ASN A 177 -21.81 25.53 26.02
C ASN A 177 -20.88 25.15 24.84
N VAL A 178 -20.93 23.90 24.41
CA VAL A 178 -20.21 23.43 23.22
C VAL A 178 -21.16 23.40 22.04
N ILE A 179 -20.79 24.06 20.96
CA ILE A 179 -21.52 24.02 19.69
C ILE A 179 -21.19 22.69 19.02
N VAL A 180 -22.21 21.88 18.80
CA VAL A 180 -22.10 20.60 18.12
C VAL A 180 -22.86 20.68 16.81
N ARG A 181 -22.12 20.53 15.72
CA ARG A 181 -22.62 20.37 14.37
C ARG A 181 -22.63 18.90 14.01
N ILE A 182 -23.78 18.42 13.54
CA ILE A 182 -23.96 17.08 13.01
C ILE A 182 -24.31 17.20 11.55
N SER A 183 -23.53 16.53 10.70
CA SER A 183 -23.71 16.56 9.25
C SER A 183 -23.80 15.14 8.71
N SER A 184 -24.66 14.90 7.72
CA SER A 184 -24.71 13.60 7.03
C SER A 184 -23.48 13.38 6.15
N GLN A 185 -22.84 12.21 6.24
CA GLN A 185 -21.77 11.82 5.32
C GLN A 185 -22.26 11.70 3.89
N TRP A 186 -23.49 11.21 3.69
CA TRP A 186 -24.02 11.02 2.36
C TRP A 186 -24.29 12.33 1.66
N LEU A 187 -24.65 13.41 2.35
CA LEU A 187 -24.81 14.74 1.70
C LEU A 187 -23.47 15.44 1.46
N ARG A 188 -22.42 15.11 2.22
CA ARG A 188 -21.03 15.38 1.83
C ARG A 188 -20.56 14.48 0.66
N SER A 189 -21.17 13.31 0.47
CA SER A 189 -20.77 12.30 -0.52
C SER A 189 -21.73 12.10 -1.70
N VAL A 190 -22.86 12.80 -1.83
CA VAL A 190 -23.57 12.91 -3.12
C VAL A 190 -22.69 13.71 -4.10
N GLN A 191 -21.73 14.46 -3.55
CA GLN A 191 -20.62 15.05 -4.27
C GLN A 191 -19.45 14.05 -4.50
N GLN A 192 -19.43 12.92 -3.82
CA GLN A 192 -18.45 11.85 -3.99
C GLN A 192 -19.17 10.56 -4.44
N SER A 193 -19.48 10.42 -5.73
CA SER A 193 -20.05 9.17 -6.26
C SER A 193 -19.16 7.98 -5.88
N TYR A 194 -19.60 7.22 -4.87
CA TYR A 194 -18.99 5.96 -4.46
C TYR A 194 -19.49 4.88 -5.42
N SER A 195 -18.68 4.51 -6.41
CA SER A 195 -18.82 3.19 -7.02
C SER A 195 -18.19 2.15 -6.10
N SER A 196 -18.82 0.98 -6.00
CA SER A 196 -18.34 -0.18 -5.25
C SER A 196 -17.02 -0.77 -5.78
N GLN A 197 -16.42 -0.18 -6.84
CA GLN A 197 -15.16 -0.60 -7.46
C GLN A 197 -14.08 0.50 -7.53
N GLY A 198 -14.18 1.56 -6.74
CA GLY A 198 -13.12 2.57 -6.64
C GLY A 198 -13.68 3.97 -6.81
N GLY A 199 -13.79 4.68 -5.69
CA GLY A 199 -14.36 6.03 -5.64
C GLY A 199 -13.53 7.02 -6.44
N SER A 200 -14.11 7.53 -7.53
CA SER A 200 -13.62 8.68 -8.28
C SER A 200 -14.53 9.86 -7.98
N ILE A 201 -13.95 10.91 -7.36
CA ILE A 201 -14.64 12.18 -7.11
C ILE A 201 -14.89 12.88 -8.45
N VAL A 202 -16.11 13.37 -8.71
CA VAL A 202 -16.34 14.35 -9.78
C VAL A 202 -15.75 15.68 -9.31
N PRO A 203 -14.70 16.20 -9.92
CA PRO A 203 -14.11 17.44 -9.44
C PRO A 203 -15.08 18.61 -9.69
N GLY A 204 -15.29 19.44 -8.68
CA GLY A 204 -16.28 20.53 -8.70
C GLY A 204 -17.56 20.24 -7.92
N SER A 205 -17.80 18.98 -7.56
CA SER A 205 -18.95 18.62 -6.74
C SER A 205 -18.82 19.14 -5.31
N SER A 206 -17.61 19.21 -4.74
CA SER A 206 -17.33 19.35 -3.29
C SER A 206 -17.68 20.70 -2.61
N PHE A 207 -18.37 21.61 -3.29
CA PHE A 207 -18.47 23.02 -2.87
C PHE A 207 -19.84 23.48 -2.39
N TYR A 208 -20.87 22.65 -2.48
CA TYR A 208 -22.18 23.03 -1.96
C TYR A 208 -22.29 22.58 -0.50
N PRO A 209 -22.72 23.45 0.44
CA PRO A 209 -22.95 23.06 1.81
C PRO A 209 -23.82 21.80 1.81
N SER A 210 -23.30 20.74 2.42
CA SER A 210 -24.02 19.48 2.58
C SER A 210 -25.37 19.77 3.21
N GLY A 211 -26.44 19.26 2.60
CA GLY A 211 -27.76 19.26 3.21
C GLY A 211 -27.72 18.69 4.64
N PHE A 212 -28.67 19.17 5.44
CA PHE A 212 -28.99 18.81 6.84
C PHE A 212 -27.81 18.83 7.81
N ASP A 213 -27.25 20.03 8.01
CA ASP A 213 -26.42 20.33 9.18
C ASP A 213 -27.33 20.71 10.36
N VAL A 214 -27.32 19.89 11.41
CA VAL A 214 -27.98 20.26 12.67
C VAL A 214 -26.94 20.79 13.62
N VAL A 215 -27.15 22.03 14.09
CA VAL A 215 -26.32 22.66 15.10
C VAL A 215 -27.10 22.73 16.41
N ALA A 216 -26.53 22.20 17.48
CA ALA A 216 -27.07 22.28 18.83
C ALA A 216 -25.98 22.72 19.82
N ILE A 217 -26.37 23.37 20.91
CA ILE A 217 -25.45 23.79 21.97
C ILE A 217 -25.70 22.90 23.20
N SER A 218 -24.64 22.42 23.84
CA SER A 218 -24.77 21.61 25.05
C SER A 218 -25.31 22.39 26.25
N ASP A 219 -26.21 21.75 27.00
CA ASP A 219 -26.77 22.29 28.25
C ASP A 219 -25.72 22.37 29.38
N GLU A 220 -26.14 22.84 30.56
CA GLU A 220 -25.28 22.94 31.76
C GLU A 220 -24.65 21.60 32.19
N ASN A 221 -25.28 20.47 31.84
CA ASN A 221 -24.80 19.13 32.13
C ASN A 221 -24.02 18.51 30.96
N GLY A 222 -23.73 19.28 29.90
CA GLY A 222 -23.08 18.84 28.68
C GLY A 222 -23.95 17.93 27.79
N ARG A 223 -25.27 17.87 28.01
CA ARG A 223 -26.20 17.06 27.24
C ARG A 223 -26.72 17.83 26.04
N ILE A 224 -26.95 17.08 24.97
CA ILE A 224 -27.52 17.56 23.72
C ILE A 224 -28.58 16.55 23.30
N GLU A 225 -29.73 17.04 22.90
CA GLU A 225 -30.79 16.25 22.29
C GLU A 225 -31.05 16.78 20.89
N ILE A 226 -30.80 15.94 19.87
CA ILE A 226 -31.04 16.28 18.48
C ILE A 226 -32.10 15.32 17.93
N PRO A 227 -33.36 15.76 17.84
CA PRO A 227 -34.40 15.02 17.15
C PRO A 227 -34.27 15.20 15.64
N GLY A 228 -34.89 14.31 14.86
CA GLY A 228 -35.06 14.52 13.43
C GLY A 228 -33.94 13.95 12.54
N LEU A 229 -33.11 13.04 13.06
CA LEU A 229 -32.06 12.40 12.26
C LEU A 229 -32.59 11.13 11.57
N GLN A 230 -32.32 11.01 10.28
CA GLN A 230 -32.71 9.85 9.46
C GLN A 230 -31.99 8.57 9.92
N PRO A 231 -32.72 7.46 10.16
CA PRO A 231 -32.16 6.14 10.44
C PRO A 231 -31.27 5.60 9.31
N MET A 232 -30.34 4.70 9.63
CA MET A 232 -29.48 4.01 8.64
C MET A 232 -28.56 4.90 7.79
N VAL A 233 -28.52 6.21 8.03
CA VAL A 233 -27.58 7.15 7.42
C VAL A 233 -26.38 7.35 8.34
N ALA A 234 -25.19 7.50 7.74
CA ALA A 234 -23.96 7.83 8.44
C ALA A 234 -23.86 9.35 8.68
N TYR A 235 -23.58 9.75 9.92
CA TYR A 235 -23.42 11.12 10.36
C TYR A 235 -22.02 11.35 10.93
N THR A 236 -21.52 12.57 10.74
CA THR A 236 -20.29 13.06 11.34
C THR A 236 -20.60 14.11 12.39
N VAL A 237 -19.83 14.12 13.48
CA VAL A 237 -19.96 15.11 14.55
C VAL A 237 -18.74 16.02 14.59
N GLU A 238 -18.98 17.31 14.54
CA GLU A 238 -18.03 18.37 14.77
C GLU A 238 -18.47 19.14 16.03
N ALA A 239 -17.57 19.40 16.96
CA ALA A 239 -17.84 20.01 18.24
C ALA A 239 -16.78 21.07 18.51
N LEU A 240 -17.22 22.30 18.69
CA LEU A 240 -16.39 23.49 18.87
C LEU A 240 -16.96 24.32 20.02
N MET A 241 -16.09 24.74 20.94
CA MET A 241 -16.44 25.77 21.91
C MET A 241 -15.82 27.08 21.44
N ILE A 242 -16.66 28.09 21.20
CA ILE A 242 -16.24 29.40 20.72
C ILE A 242 -16.45 30.42 21.84
N ASP A 243 -15.48 31.28 22.06
CA ASP A 243 -15.60 32.44 22.93
C ASP A 243 -16.56 33.46 22.31
N PRO A 244 -17.68 33.82 22.98
CA PRO A 244 -18.67 34.73 22.41
C PRO A 244 -18.18 36.17 22.23
N GLU A 245 -17.13 36.60 22.94
CA GLU A 245 -16.66 38.00 22.87
C GLU A 245 -15.70 38.25 21.71
N ASN A 246 -14.81 37.29 21.44
CA ASN A 246 -13.70 37.47 20.48
C ASN A 246 -13.68 36.42 19.35
N GLY A 247 -14.56 35.41 19.37
CA GLY A 247 -14.64 34.38 18.34
C GLY A 247 -13.54 33.32 18.39
N SER A 248 -12.73 33.27 19.45
CA SER A 248 -11.64 32.30 19.61
C SER A 248 -12.15 30.89 19.86
N ILE A 249 -11.49 29.90 19.28
CA ILE A 249 -11.87 28.49 19.47
C ILE A 249 -11.15 27.94 20.70
N LEU A 250 -11.91 27.69 21.76
CA LEU A 250 -11.40 27.28 23.08
C LEU A 250 -11.25 25.76 23.21
N MET A 251 -12.14 25.00 22.55
CA MET A 251 -12.12 23.54 22.53
C MET A 251 -12.58 23.02 21.17
N CYS A 252 -12.08 21.85 20.79
CA CYS A 252 -12.50 21.12 19.58
C CYS A 252 -12.66 19.63 19.88
N ASN A 253 -13.17 18.85 18.92
CA ASN A 253 -13.16 17.38 19.02
C ASN A 253 -11.75 16.84 19.30
N ASP A 254 -11.68 15.82 20.15
CA ASP A 254 -10.46 15.05 20.40
C ASP A 254 -10.45 13.77 19.54
N LEU A 255 -9.47 13.67 18.64
CA LEU A 255 -9.23 12.50 17.80
C LEU A 255 -8.16 11.56 18.37
N GLY A 256 -7.60 11.91 19.53
CA GLY A 256 -6.50 11.23 20.20
C GLY A 256 -6.83 9.86 20.80
N SER A 257 -5.91 9.37 21.63
CA SER A 257 -5.97 8.03 22.21
C SER A 257 -7.14 7.85 23.20
N PHE A 258 -7.65 8.95 23.75
CA PHE A 258 -8.71 8.95 24.78
C PHE A 258 -10.12 9.21 24.25
N ARG A 259 -10.34 9.09 22.94
CA ARG A 259 -11.66 9.19 22.29
C ARG A 259 -12.69 8.13 22.71
N GLY A 260 -12.32 7.20 23.60
CA GLY A 260 -13.19 6.20 24.23
C GLY A 260 -13.04 4.80 23.64
N SER A 261 -12.30 3.92 24.34
CA SER A 261 -12.06 2.50 23.97
C SER A 261 -12.85 1.51 24.86
N GLY A 262 -13.96 1.95 25.47
CA GLY A 262 -14.55 1.27 26.62
C GLY A 262 -15.50 0.10 26.36
N GLN A 263 -16.20 0.01 25.23
CA GLN A 263 -17.08 -1.11 24.88
C GLN A 263 -17.18 -1.24 23.36
N GLY A 264 -17.12 -2.46 22.83
CA GLY A 264 -17.10 -2.73 21.39
C GLY A 264 -18.20 -1.98 20.64
N GLY A 265 -17.77 -1.07 19.74
CA GLY A 265 -18.66 -0.22 18.97
C GLY A 265 -18.16 1.21 18.88
N VAL A 266 -17.21 1.44 17.97
CA VAL A 266 -17.13 2.61 17.08
C VAL A 266 -17.70 3.93 17.63
N PHE A 267 -16.84 4.85 18.05
CA PHE A 267 -17.01 6.26 17.67
C PHE A 267 -15.95 6.59 16.61
N SER A 268 -15.95 5.85 15.50
CA SER A 268 -15.50 6.47 14.27
C SER A 268 -16.46 7.62 14.05
N ASN A 269 -15.96 8.82 13.98
CA ASN A 269 -16.59 9.77 13.09
C ASN A 269 -16.40 9.14 11.70
N PRO A 270 -17.41 8.49 11.07
CA PRO A 270 -18.87 8.61 11.24
C PRO A 270 -19.62 7.51 12.04
N PHE A 271 -20.82 7.83 12.52
CA PHE A 271 -21.75 6.91 13.22
C PHE A 271 -23.10 6.83 12.50
N SER A 272 -23.88 5.75 12.71
CA SER A 272 -25.21 5.58 12.09
C SER A 272 -26.27 5.17 13.12
N PHE A 273 -27.53 5.52 12.86
CA PHE A 273 -28.67 5.13 13.70
C PHE A 273 -29.19 3.74 13.34
N TYR A 274 -28.91 2.76 14.21
CA TYR A 274 -29.45 1.39 14.09
C TYR A 274 -30.67 1.12 14.98
N LYS A 275 -31.10 2.12 15.75
CA LYS A 275 -32.26 2.10 16.64
C LYS A 275 -32.84 3.51 16.76
N LYS A 276 -34.07 3.60 17.26
CA LYS A 276 -34.82 4.85 17.43
C LYS A 276 -34.07 5.92 18.23
N ASP A 277 -33.46 5.54 19.35
CA ASP A 277 -32.78 6.47 20.24
C ASP A 277 -31.33 6.01 20.44
N LEU A 278 -30.37 6.85 20.03
CA LEU A 278 -28.94 6.58 20.15
C LEU A 278 -28.33 7.50 21.20
N VAL A 279 -27.53 6.93 22.10
CA VAL A 279 -26.78 7.69 23.09
C VAL A 279 -25.32 7.68 22.70
N ILE A 280 -24.72 8.85 22.49
CA ILE A 280 -23.31 8.99 22.14
C ILE A 280 -22.57 9.89 23.12
N ARG A 281 -21.25 9.77 23.14
CA ARG A 281 -20.39 10.69 23.89
C ARG A 281 -19.43 11.38 22.92
N ILE A 282 -19.33 12.70 23.01
CA ILE A 282 -18.56 13.53 22.07
C ILE A 282 -17.30 14.03 22.77
N PRO A 283 -16.12 13.41 22.54
CA PRO A 283 -14.88 13.80 23.19
C PRO A 283 -14.38 15.15 22.67
N VAL A 284 -14.07 16.06 23.60
CA VAL A 284 -13.48 17.37 23.31
C VAL A 284 -12.19 17.58 24.11
N MET A 285 -11.30 18.39 23.56
CA MET A 285 -10.05 18.81 24.19
C MET A 285 -9.92 20.34 24.17
N ASP A 286 -9.16 20.89 25.12
CA ASP A 286 -8.73 22.30 25.01
C ASP A 286 -7.75 22.42 23.83
N CYS A 287 -7.96 23.41 22.98
CA CYS A 287 -7.13 23.62 21.82
C CYS A 287 -6.76 25.09 21.61
N GLY A 288 -5.75 25.28 20.77
CA GLY A 288 -5.59 26.47 19.94
C GLY A 288 -5.56 26.05 18.47
N SER A 289 -5.32 27.00 17.59
CA SER A 289 -5.36 26.77 16.13
C SER A 289 -4.12 27.29 15.42
N ILE A 290 -3.70 26.59 14.37
CA ILE A 290 -2.80 27.13 13.35
C ILE A 290 -3.58 27.25 12.05
N TYR A 291 -3.56 28.43 11.45
CA TYR A 291 -4.18 28.69 10.16
C TYR A 291 -3.10 28.85 9.09
N LEU A 292 -3.22 28.06 8.04
CA LEU A 292 -2.36 27.98 6.86
C LEU A 292 -3.15 28.51 5.65
N THR A 293 -2.54 29.38 4.86
CA THR A 293 -3.16 29.99 3.68
C THR A 293 -2.49 29.53 2.39
N ARG A 294 -3.25 29.30 1.31
CA ARG A 294 -2.68 29.02 -0.03
C ARG A 294 -1.71 27.83 -0.07
N VAL A 295 -2.09 26.74 0.56
CA VAL A 295 -1.39 25.45 0.51
C VAL A 295 -1.53 24.86 -0.88
N VAL A 296 -0.44 24.86 -1.65
CA VAL A 296 -0.35 24.24 -2.98
C VAL A 296 0.77 23.22 -2.97
N ASP A 297 0.57 22.07 -3.61
CA ASP A 297 1.66 21.11 -3.86
C ASP A 297 2.48 21.58 -5.07
N PRO A 298 3.75 22.00 -4.92
CA PRO A 298 4.54 22.52 -6.03
C PRO A 298 5.02 21.45 -7.02
N LYS A 299 4.92 20.15 -6.68
CA LYS A 299 5.30 19.04 -7.57
C LYS A 299 4.18 18.62 -8.51
N THR A 300 2.93 18.66 -8.04
CA THR A 300 1.74 18.29 -8.83
C THR A 300 0.90 19.52 -9.24
N MET A 301 1.27 20.71 -8.76
CA MET A 301 0.50 21.95 -8.91
C MET A 301 -0.95 21.83 -8.43
N ALA A 302 -1.24 20.83 -7.59
CA ALA A 302 -2.60 20.57 -7.15
C ALA A 302 -2.98 21.52 -6.00
N PRO A 303 -4.22 22.04 -6.00
CA PRO A 303 -4.74 22.86 -4.91
C PRO A 303 -4.94 22.00 -3.65
N GLY A 304 -4.48 22.53 -2.52
CA GLY A 304 -4.93 22.13 -1.18
C GLY A 304 -4.75 20.67 -0.73
N VAL A 305 -5.30 20.43 0.47
CA VAL A 305 -5.46 19.12 1.12
C VAL A 305 -6.76 18.49 0.61
N LEU A 306 -6.75 17.93 -0.59
CA LEU A 306 -7.87 17.13 -1.08
C LEU A 306 -7.86 15.78 -0.38
N GLN A 307 -8.57 15.62 0.75
CA GLN A 307 -8.71 14.34 1.47
C GLN A 307 -9.53 13.35 0.62
N VAL A 308 -8.92 12.82 -0.44
CA VAL A 308 -9.47 11.70 -1.21
C VAL A 308 -9.16 10.43 -0.41
N GLY A 309 -10.15 9.55 -0.26
CA GLY A 309 -10.08 8.37 0.61
C GLY A 309 -8.86 7.45 0.40
N ALA A 310 -8.76 6.41 1.24
CA ALA A 310 -7.60 5.54 1.54
C ALA A 310 -6.69 4.99 0.41
N ARG A 311 -6.91 5.31 -0.87
CA ARG A 311 -6.06 4.92 -2.02
C ARG A 311 -5.57 6.07 -2.90
N TYR A 312 -6.08 7.29 -2.76
CA TYR A 312 -5.68 8.42 -3.59
C TYR A 312 -4.90 9.43 -2.76
N VAL A 313 -3.74 9.83 -3.28
CA VAL A 313 -2.80 10.68 -2.56
C VAL A 313 -3.31 12.12 -2.52
N ALA A 314 -4.05 12.42 -1.46
CA ALA A 314 -4.25 13.75 -0.90
C ALA A 314 -2.92 14.34 -0.41
N THR A 315 -2.73 15.65 -0.54
CA THR A 315 -1.83 16.36 0.38
C THR A 315 -2.46 16.27 1.77
N GLY A 316 -1.90 15.49 2.70
CA GLY A 316 -2.36 15.41 4.08
C GLY A 316 -1.58 16.36 4.97
N VAL A 317 -2.28 17.02 5.90
CA VAL A 317 -1.68 17.79 6.99
C VAL A 317 -1.83 16.99 8.26
N GLU A 318 -0.69 16.66 8.88
CA GLU A 318 -0.60 15.81 10.06
C GLU A 318 0.00 16.60 11.22
N ILE A 319 -0.55 16.41 12.42
CA ILE A 319 -0.07 17.05 13.65
C ILE A 319 0.80 16.05 14.39
N TRP A 320 2.06 16.42 14.66
CA TRP A 320 3.03 15.57 15.33
C TRP A 320 3.54 16.26 16.60
N ASN A 321 3.88 15.48 17.63
CA ASN A 321 4.55 15.98 18.82
C ASN A 321 6.01 16.28 18.48
N PHE A 322 6.46 17.49 18.85
CA PHE A 322 7.78 17.98 18.48
C PHE A 322 8.95 17.17 19.07
N TYR A 323 8.80 16.59 20.27
CA TYR A 323 9.89 15.86 20.94
C TYR A 323 9.93 14.38 20.57
N SER A 324 8.77 13.73 20.51
CA SER A 324 8.70 12.30 20.23
C SER A 324 8.65 11.99 18.74
N HIS A 325 8.35 12.98 17.90
CA HIS A 325 8.02 12.78 16.48
C HIS A 325 7.01 11.64 16.33
N THR A 326 5.92 11.69 17.12
CA THR A 326 4.75 10.80 17.03
C THR A 326 3.47 11.62 17.08
N PRO A 327 2.32 11.09 16.61
CA PRO A 327 1.03 11.73 16.86
C PRO A 327 0.84 12.05 18.36
N PRO A 328 0.42 13.27 18.72
CA PRO A 328 0.16 13.62 20.11
C PRO A 328 -0.93 12.76 20.74
N ILE A 329 -0.91 12.65 22.08
CA ILE A 329 -1.91 11.91 22.85
C ILE A 329 -3.33 12.47 22.61
N PHE A 330 -3.43 13.81 22.56
CA PHE A 330 -4.62 14.58 22.22
C PHE A 330 -4.32 15.39 20.97
N TYR A 331 -5.17 15.32 19.95
CA TYR A 331 -5.04 16.18 18.77
C TYR A 331 -6.41 16.38 18.13
N GLY A 332 -6.56 17.52 17.45
CA GLY A 332 -7.83 17.92 16.88
C GLY A 332 -7.94 17.57 15.40
N PRO A 333 -9.12 17.81 14.81
CA PRO A 333 -9.27 17.70 13.37
C PRO A 333 -8.41 18.72 12.63
N VAL A 334 -8.16 18.44 11.35
CA VAL A 334 -7.63 19.42 10.41
C VAL A 334 -8.71 19.67 9.39
N ILE A 335 -9.18 20.91 9.30
CA ILE A 335 -10.25 21.33 8.40
C ILE A 335 -9.60 22.09 7.24
N SER A 336 -9.90 21.69 6.00
CA SER A 336 -9.42 22.37 4.79
C SER A 336 -10.58 22.97 4.00
N SER A 337 -10.32 24.09 3.33
CA SER A 337 -11.23 24.76 2.41
C SER A 337 -10.43 25.27 1.21
N GLN A 338 -10.58 24.62 0.05
CA GLN A 338 -9.74 24.86 -1.14
C GLN A 338 -8.25 24.84 -0.77
N ASP A 339 -7.61 26.01 -0.70
CA ASP A 339 -6.18 26.16 -0.46
C ASP A 339 -5.85 26.52 0.99
N ASP A 340 -6.85 26.74 1.85
CA ASP A 340 -6.63 27.11 3.25
C ASP A 340 -6.86 25.92 4.19
N VAL A 341 -6.08 25.86 5.27
CA VAL A 341 -6.12 24.77 6.24
C VAL A 341 -6.08 25.31 7.67
N MET A 342 -6.98 24.83 8.50
CA MET A 342 -7.00 25.10 9.94
C MET A 342 -6.74 23.81 10.72
N ALA A 343 -5.63 23.77 11.46
CA ALA A 343 -5.22 22.65 12.30
C ALA A 343 -5.46 22.95 13.77
N PHE A 344 -6.22 22.10 14.47
CA PHE A 344 -6.49 22.25 15.90
C PHE A 344 -5.49 21.48 16.76
N ILE A 345 -4.80 22.20 17.63
CA ILE A 345 -3.61 21.73 18.33
C ILE A 345 -3.86 21.66 19.85
N PRO A 346 -3.37 20.60 20.53
CA PRO A 346 -3.47 20.50 21.98
C PRO A 346 -2.71 21.62 22.69
N ILE A 347 -3.30 22.13 23.77
CA ILE A 347 -2.63 23.13 24.62
C ILE A 347 -1.41 22.55 25.33
N ASN A 348 -0.45 23.42 25.70
CA ASN A 348 0.75 23.09 26.49
C ASN A 348 1.64 21.97 25.90
N THR A 349 1.41 21.56 24.65
CA THR A 349 2.19 20.56 23.95
C THR A 349 2.87 21.22 22.77
N ARG A 350 4.18 21.06 22.65
CA ARG A 350 4.91 21.53 21.46
C ARG A 350 4.61 20.59 20.31
N VAL A 351 4.13 21.14 19.21
CA VAL A 351 3.79 20.37 18.01
C VAL A 351 4.56 20.86 16.80
N GLU A 352 4.69 19.97 15.84
CA GLU A 352 5.13 20.25 14.48
C GLU A 352 4.03 19.84 13.50
N ILE A 353 3.94 20.56 12.38
CA ILE A 353 2.97 20.25 11.32
C ILE A 353 3.72 19.61 10.16
N MET A 354 3.36 18.38 9.82
CA MET A 354 3.93 17.68 8.68
C MET A 354 2.93 17.69 7.51
N MET A 355 3.40 18.03 6.33
CA MET A 355 2.59 18.07 5.12
C MET A 355 3.10 17.03 4.12
N ARG A 356 2.22 16.12 3.68
CA ARG A 356 2.62 14.97 2.86
C ARG A 356 1.71 14.79 1.66
N ALA A 357 2.27 14.72 0.47
CA ALA A 357 1.59 14.19 -0.70
C ALA A 357 1.92 12.68 -0.82
N GLY A 358 1.16 11.86 -0.10
CA GLY A 358 1.27 10.40 -0.16
C GLY A 358 2.52 9.90 0.53
N ARG A 359 3.52 9.44 -0.23
CA ARG A 359 4.84 9.09 0.33
C ARG A 359 5.81 10.27 0.37
N THR A 360 5.54 11.31 -0.41
CA THR A 360 6.40 12.50 -0.51
C THR A 360 6.08 13.46 0.63
N THR A 361 7.11 13.92 1.34
CA THR A 361 6.97 14.99 2.34
C THR A 361 7.13 16.32 1.62
N LEU A 362 6.11 17.17 1.67
CA LEU A 362 6.13 18.50 1.06
C LEU A 362 6.86 19.51 1.96
N THR A 363 6.60 19.50 3.26
CA THR A 363 7.36 20.29 4.25
C THR A 363 7.10 19.78 5.67
N ILE A 364 7.88 20.27 6.64
CA ILE A 364 7.68 20.07 8.07
C ILE A 364 7.85 21.41 8.79
N LEU A 365 6.74 22.00 9.22
CA LEU A 365 6.73 23.29 9.92
C LEU A 365 7.08 23.07 11.40
N ARG A 366 8.24 23.55 11.83
CA ARG A 366 8.79 23.34 13.18
C ARG A 366 9.19 24.62 13.91
N ASN A 367 8.93 25.79 13.32
CA ASN A 367 9.36 27.07 13.85
C ASN A 367 10.90 27.10 14.00
N SER A 368 11.58 26.93 12.86
CA SER A 368 13.02 26.78 12.73
C SER A 368 13.71 28.12 12.45
N SER A 369 14.96 28.23 12.88
CA SER A 369 15.81 29.41 12.69
C SER A 369 17.22 28.99 12.31
N HIS A 370 18.04 29.88 11.75
CA HIS A 370 19.45 29.55 11.43
C HIS A 370 20.27 29.14 12.66
N GLU A 371 19.96 29.68 13.84
CA GLU A 371 20.65 29.29 15.09
C GLU A 371 20.18 27.93 15.63
N ASN A 372 18.94 27.54 15.31
CA ASN A 372 18.37 26.25 15.72
C ASN A 372 17.53 25.65 14.55
N PRO A 373 18.18 24.91 13.63
CA PRO A 373 17.54 24.33 12.45
C PRO A 373 16.52 23.21 12.76
N PHE A 374 16.63 22.57 13.93
CA PHE A 374 15.65 21.59 14.42
C PHE A 374 14.35 22.25 14.90
N GLY A 375 14.39 23.56 15.13
CA GLY A 375 13.25 24.36 15.52
C GLY A 375 12.90 24.30 16.99
N TYR A 376 11.87 25.05 17.36
CA TYR A 376 11.38 25.13 18.73
C TYR A 376 10.03 24.40 18.90
N GLY A 377 9.36 24.03 17.81
CA GLY A 377 7.98 23.59 17.80
C GLY A 377 7.02 24.75 18.09
N TYR A 378 5.76 24.57 17.72
CA TYR A 378 4.70 25.52 18.01
C TYR A 378 4.09 25.20 19.37
N LEU A 379 4.12 26.17 20.29
CA LEU A 379 3.46 26.11 21.59
C LEU A 379 2.30 27.11 21.58
N ILE A 380 1.08 26.61 21.78
CA ILE A 380 -0.13 27.42 21.63
C ILE A 380 -0.90 27.44 22.95
N LYS A 381 -1.39 28.63 23.31
CA LYS A 381 -2.29 28.82 24.46
C LYS A 381 -3.72 28.51 24.07
N LYS A 382 -4.56 28.21 25.06
CA LYS A 382 -5.99 27.99 24.84
C LYS A 382 -6.63 29.21 24.14
N GLY A 383 -7.38 28.98 23.07
CA GLY A 383 -8.03 30.05 22.29
C GLY A 383 -7.11 30.84 21.37
N GLN A 384 -5.79 30.61 21.39
CA GLN A 384 -4.87 31.35 20.53
C GLN A 384 -4.88 30.75 19.12
N THR A 385 -5.02 31.60 18.10
CA THR A 385 -4.81 31.25 16.70
C THR A 385 -3.50 31.86 16.21
N ILE A 386 -2.61 31.02 15.68
CA ILE A 386 -1.42 31.46 14.96
C ILE A 386 -1.76 31.49 13.47
N PHE A 387 -1.72 32.68 12.89
CA PHE A 387 -1.84 32.90 11.46
C PHE A 387 -0.44 32.78 10.85
N LEU A 388 -0.21 31.77 10.02
CA LEU A 388 1.03 31.62 9.29
C LEU A 388 0.94 32.38 7.96
N ASP A 389 1.23 33.67 8.06
CA ASP A 389 1.29 34.58 6.93
C ASP A 389 2.26 34.06 5.86
N ASN A 390 1.82 34.09 4.60
CA ASN A 390 2.57 33.59 3.46
C ASN A 390 3.07 32.15 3.67
N THR A 391 2.14 31.22 3.89
CA THR A 391 2.47 29.82 4.16
C THR A 391 3.43 29.19 3.13
N PRO A 392 3.31 29.40 1.80
CA PRO A 392 4.28 28.85 0.84
C PRO A 392 5.73 29.23 1.14
N PHE A 393 5.98 30.47 1.58
CA PHE A 393 7.30 30.92 2.01
C PHE A 393 7.79 30.21 3.27
N GLN A 394 6.91 30.06 4.26
CA GLN A 394 7.24 29.34 5.50
C GLN A 394 7.55 27.87 5.20
N MET A 395 6.77 27.24 4.31
CA MET A 395 6.98 25.85 3.89
C MET A 395 8.35 25.65 3.23
N ASP A 396 8.73 26.57 2.34
CA ASP A 396 10.03 26.57 1.67
C ASP A 396 11.17 26.80 2.67
N ARG A 397 11.09 27.86 3.47
CA ARG A 397 12.13 28.20 4.47
C ARG A 397 12.36 27.08 5.48
N GLU A 398 11.30 26.51 6.04
CA GLU A 398 11.40 25.43 7.04
C GLU A 398 12.02 24.17 6.43
N LEU A 399 11.72 23.86 5.17
CA LEU A 399 12.31 22.72 4.50
C LEU A 399 13.77 22.99 4.10
N TYR A 400 14.08 24.18 3.59
CA TYR A 400 15.43 24.62 3.26
C TYR A 400 16.35 24.51 4.48
N LEU A 401 15.99 25.11 5.62
CA LEU A 401 16.78 25.04 6.85
C LEU A 401 16.99 23.59 7.34
N LEU A 402 16.01 22.72 7.14
CA LEU A 402 16.12 21.32 7.51
C LEU A 402 17.08 20.54 6.60
N VAL A 403 17.03 20.81 5.30
CA VAL A 403 17.88 20.11 4.34
C VAL A 403 19.31 20.62 4.44
N ASP A 404 19.51 21.92 4.60
CA ASP A 404 20.81 22.56 4.78
C ASP A 404 21.56 21.94 5.98
N ASP A 405 20.95 21.96 7.17
CA ASP A 405 21.52 21.33 8.38
C ASP A 405 21.79 19.82 8.22
N ARG A 406 20.90 19.11 7.52
CA ARG A 406 21.06 17.67 7.27
C ARG A 406 22.19 17.39 6.27
N LEU A 407 22.35 18.20 5.24
CA LEU A 407 23.44 18.09 4.28
C LEU A 407 24.78 18.44 4.95
N ASP A 408 24.82 19.47 5.79
CA ASP A 408 25.98 19.81 6.62
C ASP A 408 26.35 18.66 7.57
N THR A 409 25.36 18.04 8.21
CA THR A 409 25.59 16.85 9.04
C THR A 409 26.14 15.67 8.22
N LEU A 410 25.64 15.45 7.01
CA LEU A 410 26.12 14.39 6.11
C LEU A 410 27.56 14.65 5.65
N THR A 411 27.88 15.88 5.24
CA THR A 411 29.23 16.25 4.80
C THR A 411 30.24 16.20 5.96
N GLY A 412 29.85 16.67 7.16
CA GLY A 412 30.68 16.64 8.36
C GLY A 412 30.96 15.23 8.91
N THR A 413 30.08 14.26 8.65
CA THR A 413 30.26 12.85 9.07
C THR A 413 30.97 11.98 8.03
N GLY A 414 31.47 12.59 6.95
CA GLY A 414 32.18 11.92 5.86
C GLY A 414 31.28 11.23 4.85
N VAL A 415 29.96 11.16 5.05
CA VAL A 415 29.04 10.63 4.04
C VAL A 415 29.15 11.50 2.81
N THR A 416 29.62 10.90 1.73
CA THR A 416 29.75 11.56 0.44
C THR A 416 28.41 12.14 0.02
N TYR A 417 28.43 13.46 -0.06
CA TYR A 417 27.77 14.31 -1.04
C TYR A 417 26.93 13.54 -2.05
N SER A 418 25.60 13.69 -1.97
CA SER A 418 24.75 13.32 -3.11
C SER A 418 24.79 14.47 -4.10
N LEU A 419 25.34 14.23 -5.29
CA LEU A 419 25.33 15.22 -6.36
C LEU A 419 23.90 15.66 -6.68
N ARG A 420 22.93 14.75 -6.57
CA ARG A 420 21.50 15.04 -6.72
C ARG A 420 20.98 15.97 -5.62
N ALA A 421 21.20 15.65 -4.34
CA ALA A 421 20.67 16.43 -3.23
C ALA A 421 21.23 17.86 -3.26
N SER A 422 22.55 17.99 -3.40
CA SER A 422 23.23 19.28 -3.43
C SER A 422 22.90 20.10 -4.69
N TYR A 423 22.75 19.47 -5.86
CA TYR A 423 22.32 20.18 -7.07
C TYR A 423 20.95 20.84 -6.87
N PHE A 424 19.98 20.08 -6.35
CA PHE A 424 18.63 20.61 -6.14
C PHE A 424 18.57 21.61 -4.99
N HIS A 425 19.33 21.40 -3.92
CA HIS A 425 19.41 22.32 -2.79
C HIS A 425 20.03 23.66 -3.18
N ASN A 426 21.17 23.66 -3.89
CA ASN A 426 21.80 24.90 -4.36
C ASN A 426 20.90 25.67 -5.34
N ARG A 427 20.11 24.97 -6.16
CA ARG A 427 19.11 25.60 -7.03
C ARG A 427 17.95 26.19 -6.23
N ALA A 428 17.48 25.48 -5.21
CA ALA A 428 16.46 26.00 -4.31
C ALA A 428 16.96 27.26 -3.58
N GLU A 429 18.19 27.26 -3.09
CA GLU A 429 18.83 28.42 -2.46
C GLU A 429 18.85 29.64 -3.41
N GLU A 430 19.27 29.45 -4.66
CA GLU A 430 19.30 30.51 -5.67
C GLU A 430 17.91 31.17 -5.84
N PHE A 431 16.85 30.36 -5.92
CA PHE A 431 15.48 30.85 -6.05
C PHE A 431 14.94 31.45 -4.75
N LEU A 432 15.27 30.89 -3.59
CA LEU A 432 14.87 31.41 -2.28
C LEU A 432 15.47 32.80 -2.05
N GLN A 433 16.75 33.00 -2.38
CA GLN A 433 17.41 34.31 -2.30
C GLN A 433 16.76 35.35 -3.23
N LYS A 434 16.41 34.96 -4.47
CA LYS A 434 15.66 35.82 -5.40
C LYS A 434 14.26 36.16 -4.87
N GLY A 435 13.58 35.19 -4.27
CA GLY A 435 12.28 35.37 -3.64
C GLY A 435 12.32 36.36 -2.47
N LEU A 436 13.31 36.22 -1.59
CA LEU A 436 13.57 37.14 -0.48
C LEU A 436 13.87 38.56 -0.96
N ALA A 437 14.70 38.70 -2.00
CA ALA A 437 15.01 40.00 -2.59
C ALA A 437 13.77 40.66 -3.23
N ALA A 438 12.93 39.89 -3.92
CA ALA A 438 11.68 40.39 -4.48
C ALA A 438 10.68 40.80 -3.39
N LEU A 439 10.61 40.04 -2.28
CA LEU A 439 9.77 40.35 -1.13
C LEU A 439 10.23 41.62 -0.41
N ALA A 440 11.54 41.82 -0.26
CA ALA A 440 12.12 43.05 0.28
C ALA A 440 11.81 44.29 -0.59
N ASN A 441 11.64 44.10 -1.90
CA ASN A 441 11.25 45.14 -2.86
C ASN A 441 9.72 45.28 -3.02
N TYR A 442 8.91 44.63 -2.18
CA TYR A 442 7.44 44.62 -2.26
C TYR A 442 6.87 44.08 -3.58
N ASN A 443 7.65 43.32 -4.36
CA ASN A 443 7.21 42.65 -5.58
C ASN A 443 6.70 41.23 -5.25
N TYR A 444 5.49 41.17 -4.70
CA TYR A 444 4.92 39.92 -4.19
C TYR A 444 4.73 38.86 -5.28
N SER A 445 4.27 39.22 -6.49
CA SER A 445 4.02 38.24 -7.55
C SER A 445 5.29 37.50 -7.98
N SER A 446 6.39 38.24 -8.17
CA SER A 446 7.70 37.66 -8.48
C SER A 446 8.27 36.87 -7.30
N ALA A 447 8.08 37.36 -6.07
CA ALA A 447 8.50 36.64 -4.86
C ALA A 447 7.79 35.28 -4.76
N TYR A 448 6.47 35.24 -4.94
CA TYR A 448 5.68 34.00 -4.90
C TYR A 448 6.12 32.99 -5.97
N SER A 449 6.39 33.46 -7.19
CA SER A 449 6.91 32.61 -8.27
C SER A 449 8.26 31.98 -7.87
N HIS A 450 9.21 32.78 -7.38
CA HIS A 450 10.53 32.28 -6.95
C HIS A 450 10.45 31.32 -5.76
N ILE A 451 9.62 31.61 -4.76
CA ILE A 451 9.42 30.75 -3.57
C ILE A 451 8.81 29.41 -3.96
N PHE A 452 7.81 29.42 -4.84
CA PHE A 452 7.20 28.19 -5.35
C PHE A 452 8.23 27.33 -6.11
N ASN A 453 9.11 27.98 -6.87
CA ASN A 453 10.18 27.31 -7.61
C ASN A 453 11.22 26.71 -6.66
N ALA A 454 11.67 27.47 -5.66
CA ALA A 454 12.57 27.01 -4.61
C ALA A 454 12.01 25.78 -3.89
N HIS A 455 10.75 25.86 -3.44
CA HIS A 455 10.11 24.77 -2.72
C HIS A 455 10.02 23.48 -3.55
N SER A 456 9.73 23.61 -4.86
CA SER A 456 9.68 22.46 -5.78
C SER A 456 11.02 21.72 -5.91
N TYR A 457 12.14 22.45 -5.85
CA TYR A 457 13.48 21.87 -5.87
C TYR A 457 13.85 21.31 -4.50
N GLU A 458 13.51 22.01 -3.42
CA GLU A 458 13.80 21.63 -2.05
C GLU A 458 13.12 20.32 -1.65
N ILE A 459 11.88 20.06 -2.11
CA ILE A 459 11.23 18.75 -1.93
C ILE A 459 12.06 17.60 -2.54
N THR A 460 12.69 17.86 -3.69
CA THR A 460 13.55 16.87 -4.35
C THR A 460 14.84 16.68 -3.56
N ALA A 461 15.46 17.78 -3.12
CA ALA A 461 16.65 17.76 -2.27
C ALA A 461 16.40 17.01 -0.96
N TYR A 462 15.28 17.28 -0.29
CA TYR A 462 14.84 16.57 0.92
C TYR A 462 14.69 15.07 0.69
N SER A 463 14.00 14.67 -0.38
CA SER A 463 13.80 13.25 -0.68
C SER A 463 15.12 12.52 -0.97
N ALA A 464 16.04 13.15 -1.70
CA ALA A 464 17.38 12.62 -1.98
C ALA A 464 18.24 12.54 -0.70
N THR A 465 18.18 13.58 0.14
CA THR A 465 18.87 13.62 1.43
C THR A 465 18.37 12.52 2.37
N MET A 466 17.04 12.37 2.51
CA MET A 466 16.46 11.31 3.33
C MET A 466 16.77 9.91 2.81
N GLN A 467 16.88 9.73 1.49
CA GLN A 467 17.31 8.45 0.93
C GLN A 467 18.73 8.09 1.39
N LEU A 468 19.66 9.05 1.46
CA LEU A 468 21.00 8.82 2.03
C LEU A 468 20.95 8.45 3.51
N PHE A 469 20.14 9.13 4.32
CA PHE A 469 19.95 8.77 5.73
C PHE A 469 19.41 7.35 5.88
N PHE A 470 18.38 6.98 5.13
CA PHE A 470 17.83 5.63 5.17
C PHE A 470 18.82 4.58 4.69
N ASP A 471 19.57 4.85 3.62
CA ASP A 471 20.63 3.96 3.14
C ASP A 471 21.68 3.74 4.24
N ALA A 472 22.17 4.81 4.87
CA ALA A 472 23.17 4.73 5.93
C ALA A 472 22.66 4.01 7.20
N VAL A 473 21.39 4.16 7.56
CA VAL A 473 20.79 3.46 8.71
C VAL A 473 20.56 1.97 8.38
N ASN A 474 20.05 1.66 7.18
CA ASN A 474 19.79 0.30 6.76
C ASN A 474 21.07 -0.53 6.63
N THR A 475 22.18 0.07 6.18
CA THR A 475 23.47 -0.62 6.14
C THR A 475 23.97 -0.98 7.54
N VAL A 476 23.77 -0.13 8.55
CA VAL A 476 24.12 -0.46 9.95
C VAL A 476 23.38 -1.72 10.44
N VAL A 477 22.07 -1.81 10.18
CA VAL A 477 21.27 -3.00 10.54
C VAL A 477 21.81 -4.26 9.85
N PHE A 478 22.17 -4.16 8.57
CA PHE A 478 22.78 -5.26 7.83
C PHE A 478 24.12 -5.69 8.44
N PHE A 479 24.98 -4.73 8.82
CA PHE A 479 26.25 -5.05 9.47
C PHE A 479 26.05 -5.71 10.84
N PHE A 480 25.09 -5.26 11.66
CA PHE A 480 24.77 -5.96 12.91
C PHE A 480 24.35 -7.41 12.67
N LEU A 481 23.57 -7.68 11.62
CA LEU A 481 23.22 -9.04 11.24
C LEU A 481 24.43 -9.87 10.79
N LEU A 482 25.35 -9.28 10.01
CA LEU A 482 26.56 -9.95 9.54
C LEU A 482 27.61 -10.17 10.64
N LEU A 483 27.69 -9.27 11.62
CA LEU A 483 28.64 -9.36 12.72
C LEU A 483 28.37 -10.55 13.65
N ILE A 484 27.14 -11.05 13.74
CA ILE A 484 26.82 -12.23 14.57
C ILE A 484 27.54 -13.49 14.07
N PRO A 485 27.31 -13.96 12.81
CA PRO A 485 28.01 -15.12 12.30
C PRO A 485 29.52 -14.84 12.21
N PHE A 486 29.94 -13.61 11.94
CA PHE A 486 31.36 -13.24 11.96
C PHE A 486 31.99 -13.45 13.34
N ALA A 487 31.39 -12.93 14.41
CA ALA A 487 31.90 -13.04 15.77
C ALA A 487 31.98 -14.52 16.21
N TYR A 488 30.97 -15.32 15.86
CA TYR A 488 30.98 -16.77 16.11
C TYR A 488 32.14 -17.47 15.37
N ILE A 489 32.30 -17.18 14.08
CA ILE A 489 33.31 -17.82 13.24
C ILE A 489 34.72 -17.39 13.64
N LEU A 490 34.92 -16.10 13.94
CA LEU A 490 36.21 -15.56 14.34
C LEU A 490 36.63 -16.08 15.73
N GLU A 491 35.70 -16.17 16.68
CA GLU A 491 35.95 -16.82 17.98
C GLU A 491 36.42 -18.27 17.76
N ARG A 492 35.73 -19.00 16.89
CA ARG A 492 36.06 -20.39 16.56
C ARG A 492 37.43 -20.50 15.90
N LEU A 493 37.79 -19.58 15.00
CA LEU A 493 39.08 -19.59 14.28
C LEU A 493 40.26 -19.23 15.19
N LEU A 494 40.11 -18.26 16.09
CA LEU A 494 41.20 -17.76 16.94
C LEU A 494 41.31 -18.51 18.28
N PHE A 495 40.21 -18.60 19.04
CA PHE A 495 40.24 -18.97 20.47
C PHE A 495 39.66 -20.35 20.77
N SER A 496 38.64 -20.80 20.03
CA SER A 496 37.98 -22.12 20.18
C SER A 496 37.58 -22.47 21.64
N LYS A 497 37.06 -21.50 22.41
CA LYS A 497 36.64 -21.72 23.80
C LYS A 497 35.27 -22.41 23.86
N THR A 498 34.93 -22.96 25.02
CA THR A 498 33.66 -23.68 25.28
C THR A 498 32.91 -23.05 26.45
N GLY A 499 31.60 -23.30 26.53
CA GLY A 499 30.74 -22.80 27.61
C GLY A 499 30.60 -21.27 27.62
N VAL A 500 30.44 -20.69 28.81
CA VAL A 500 30.22 -19.24 29.00
C VAL A 500 31.37 -18.39 28.47
N LYS A 501 32.61 -18.88 28.56
CA LYS A 501 33.79 -18.18 28.02
C LYS A 501 33.64 -17.89 26.53
N ARG A 502 33.03 -18.80 25.76
CA ARG A 502 32.75 -18.58 24.33
C ARG A 502 31.85 -17.37 24.11
N LEU A 503 30.76 -17.28 24.87
CA LEU A 503 29.82 -16.17 24.77
C LEU A 503 30.54 -14.85 25.08
N ILE A 504 31.39 -14.83 26.10
CA ILE A 504 32.21 -13.65 26.43
C ILE A 504 33.11 -13.25 25.24
N TYR A 505 33.87 -14.17 24.67
CA TYR A 505 34.72 -13.85 23.51
C TYR A 505 33.92 -13.39 22.29
N MET A 506 32.78 -14.01 22.01
CA MET A 506 31.88 -13.57 20.93
C MET A 506 31.36 -12.15 21.17
N THR A 507 30.91 -11.84 22.39
CA THR A 507 30.44 -10.50 22.77
C THR A 507 31.56 -9.48 22.66
N VAL A 508 32.77 -9.79 23.13
CA VAL A 508 33.93 -8.90 23.02
C VAL A 508 34.29 -8.64 21.56
N ILE A 509 34.32 -9.68 20.72
CA ILE A 509 34.58 -9.53 19.28
C ILE A 509 33.50 -8.67 18.62
N PHE A 510 32.24 -8.92 18.92
CA PHE A 510 31.11 -8.16 18.38
C PHE A 510 31.20 -6.68 18.77
N LEU A 511 31.42 -6.37 20.06
CA LEU A 511 31.55 -5.00 20.55
C LEU A 511 32.79 -4.30 19.99
N ALA A 512 33.92 -4.99 19.86
CA ALA A 512 35.13 -4.44 19.27
C ALA A 512 34.90 -4.03 17.80
N LEU A 513 34.21 -4.88 17.02
CA LEU A 513 33.90 -4.57 15.62
C LEU A 513 32.83 -3.49 15.48
N CYS A 514 31.85 -3.45 16.38
CA CYS A 514 30.91 -2.33 16.45
C CYS A 514 31.66 -1.03 16.75
N GLY A 515 32.68 -1.05 17.61
CA GLY A 515 33.55 0.10 17.86
C GLY A 515 34.35 0.53 16.63
N VAL A 516 34.87 -0.43 15.85
CA VAL A 516 35.55 -0.15 14.58
C VAL A 516 34.60 0.45 13.55
N LEU A 517 33.39 -0.11 13.40
CA LEU A 517 32.35 0.42 12.53
C LEU A 517 31.80 1.76 13.02
N TYR A 518 31.78 2.02 14.33
CA TYR A 518 31.41 3.34 14.85
C TYR A 518 32.37 4.42 14.36
N ILE A 519 33.67 4.11 14.22
CA ILE A 519 34.67 5.06 13.72
C ILE A 519 34.59 5.23 12.19
N ILE A 520 34.35 4.14 11.45
CA ILE A 520 34.48 4.13 9.98
C ILE A 520 33.14 4.33 9.27
N HIS A 521 32.05 3.76 9.80
CA HIS A 521 30.75 3.72 9.14
C HIS A 521 29.86 4.88 9.61
N PRO A 522 29.45 5.78 8.71
CA PRO A 522 28.85 7.05 9.08
C PRO A 522 27.40 6.93 9.55
N GLY A 523 26.69 5.87 9.16
CA GLY A 523 25.38 5.52 9.73
C GLY A 523 25.37 5.42 11.27
N PHE A 524 26.53 5.17 11.91
CA PHE A 524 26.65 5.18 13.37
C PHE A 524 26.68 6.61 13.98
N HIS A 525 26.90 7.65 13.18
CA HIS A 525 26.82 9.03 13.64
C HIS A 525 25.52 9.70 13.20
N LEU A 526 24.92 9.26 12.09
CA LEU A 526 23.69 9.82 11.54
C LEU A 526 22.41 9.38 12.26
N THR A 527 22.45 8.24 12.96
CA THR A 527 21.27 7.75 13.67
C THR A 527 21.07 8.56 14.95
N THR A 528 19.86 9.14 15.15
CA THR A 528 19.50 9.90 16.36
C THR A 528 19.81 9.16 17.67
N SER A 529 19.75 7.82 17.66
CA SER A 529 20.38 6.99 18.69
C SER A 529 20.78 5.63 18.13
N VAL A 530 22.06 5.46 17.82
CA VAL A 530 22.63 4.13 17.50
C VAL A 530 22.38 3.13 18.61
N TYR A 531 22.41 3.58 19.87
CA TYR A 531 22.15 2.73 21.01
C TYR A 531 20.74 2.13 20.97
N MET A 532 19.73 2.90 20.56
CA MET A 532 18.38 2.36 20.37
C MET A 532 18.32 1.32 19.26
N LEU A 533 19.00 1.56 18.14
CA LEU A 533 19.06 0.60 17.04
C LEU A 533 19.77 -0.69 17.47
N MET A 534 20.87 -0.57 18.23
CA MET A 534 21.60 -1.69 18.80
C MET A 534 20.76 -2.45 19.84
N ILE A 535 20.05 -1.76 20.74
CA ILE A 535 19.14 -2.38 21.73
C ILE A 535 18.00 -3.10 21.02
N GLY A 536 17.34 -2.45 20.05
CA GLY A 536 16.26 -3.05 19.27
C GLY A 536 16.72 -4.32 18.56
N PHE A 537 17.92 -4.28 17.96
CA PHE A 537 18.53 -5.46 17.35
C PHE A 537 18.84 -6.56 18.37
N LEU A 538 19.39 -6.23 19.54
CA LEU A 538 19.63 -7.20 20.62
C LEU A 538 18.33 -7.84 21.12
N VAL A 539 17.24 -7.07 21.23
CA VAL A 539 15.92 -7.59 21.59
C VAL A 539 15.41 -8.59 20.54
N ILE A 540 15.55 -8.26 19.25
CA ILE A 540 15.19 -9.17 18.15
C ILE A 540 16.05 -10.44 18.22
N LEU A 541 17.35 -10.31 18.46
CA LEU A 541 18.27 -11.45 18.56
C LEU A 541 17.91 -12.37 19.73
N ILE A 542 17.68 -11.82 20.92
CA ILE A 542 17.26 -12.57 22.11
C ILE A 542 15.93 -13.27 21.86
N SER A 543 14.99 -12.57 21.20
CA SER A 543 13.68 -13.13 20.82
C SER A 543 13.83 -14.29 19.84
N LEU A 544 14.71 -14.18 18.84
CA LEU A 544 14.99 -15.26 17.88
C LEU A 544 15.66 -16.47 18.55
N VAL A 545 16.59 -16.25 19.48
CA VAL A 545 17.20 -17.34 20.26
C VAL A 545 16.16 -18.02 21.14
N GLY A 546 15.30 -17.25 21.82
CA GLY A 546 14.19 -17.78 22.61
C GLY A 546 13.24 -18.62 21.76
N PHE A 547 12.83 -18.10 20.60
CA PHE A 547 12.02 -18.83 19.64
C PHE A 547 12.72 -20.11 19.15
N GLY A 548 14.01 -20.03 18.84
CA GLY A 548 14.80 -21.18 18.40
C GLY A 548 14.88 -22.29 19.45
N VAL A 549 15.05 -21.94 20.73
CA VAL A 549 15.05 -22.90 21.84
C VAL A 549 13.68 -23.56 21.97
N ILE A 550 12.59 -22.77 21.93
CA ILE A 550 11.22 -23.28 21.98
C ILE A 550 10.95 -24.21 20.79
N TYR A 551 11.33 -23.81 19.58
CA TYR A 551 11.14 -24.58 18.36
C TYR A 551 11.93 -25.89 18.36
N LEU A 552 13.19 -25.88 18.81
CA LEU A 552 13.99 -27.10 18.95
C LEU A 552 13.43 -28.02 20.04
N GLY A 553 12.94 -27.46 21.15
CA GLY A 553 12.24 -28.22 22.19
C GLY A 553 10.95 -28.86 21.66
N PHE A 554 10.19 -28.13 20.85
CA PHE A 554 9.01 -28.65 20.17
C PHE A 554 9.35 -29.80 19.21
N LEU A 555 10.40 -29.65 18.38
CA LEU A 555 10.86 -30.73 17.50
C LEU A 555 11.33 -31.97 18.29
N ALA A 556 12.03 -31.78 19.41
CA ALA A 556 12.44 -32.87 20.30
C ALA A 556 11.22 -33.58 20.90
N TYR A 557 10.23 -32.82 21.39
CA TYR A 557 8.98 -33.38 21.89
C TYR A 557 8.24 -34.19 20.80
N PHE A 558 8.14 -33.67 19.57
CA PHE A 558 7.54 -34.41 18.45
C PHE A 558 8.29 -35.70 18.13
N LYS A 559 9.62 -35.68 18.24
CA LYS A 559 10.46 -36.88 18.06
C LYS A 559 10.19 -37.89 19.18
N ASP A 560 10.06 -37.46 20.43
CA ASP A 560 9.77 -38.34 21.57
C ASP A 560 8.35 -38.92 21.51
N VAL A 561 7.35 -38.13 21.13
CA VAL A 561 5.98 -38.62 20.86
C VAL A 561 6.01 -39.66 19.75
N LYS A 562 6.74 -39.40 18.65
CA LYS A 562 6.89 -40.37 17.55
C LYS A 562 7.54 -41.67 18.02
N TYR A 563 8.58 -41.62 18.86
CA TYR A 563 9.18 -42.81 19.46
C TYR A 563 8.21 -43.57 20.37
N GLY A 564 7.37 -42.86 21.13
CA GLY A 564 6.37 -43.46 22.02
C GLY A 564 5.25 -44.21 21.28
N TYR A 565 4.83 -43.73 20.11
CA TYR A 565 3.75 -44.34 19.32
C TYR A 565 4.22 -45.36 18.27
N VAL A 566 5.43 -45.20 17.71
CA VAL A 566 5.90 -45.96 16.54
C VAL A 566 7.12 -46.85 16.87
N GLY A 567 7.69 -46.75 18.07
CA GLY A 567 8.90 -47.50 18.44
C GLY A 567 10.18 -47.02 17.74
N PRO A 568 11.36 -47.60 18.04
CA PRO A 568 12.65 -47.11 17.56
C PRO A 568 12.98 -47.43 16.08
N HIS A 569 11.97 -47.68 15.24
CA HIS A 569 12.11 -48.17 13.86
C HIS A 569 12.64 -47.14 12.84
N PHE A 570 12.62 -45.83 13.15
CA PHE A 570 12.89 -44.73 12.20
C PHE A 570 13.93 -43.71 12.69
N SER A 571 14.93 -44.14 13.45
CA SER A 571 16.01 -43.28 13.94
C SER A 571 16.97 -42.87 12.80
N GLU A 572 16.63 -41.83 12.03
CA GLU A 572 17.62 -41.12 11.22
C GLU A 572 18.47 -40.19 12.11
N ILE A 573 19.79 -40.16 11.87
CA ILE A 573 20.70 -39.18 12.46
C ILE A 573 20.23 -37.78 12.06
N ASP A 574 20.08 -36.88 13.04
CA ASP A 574 19.67 -35.50 12.82
C ASP A 574 20.67 -34.80 11.89
N LYS A 575 20.25 -34.48 10.66
CA LYS A 575 21.07 -33.81 9.63
C LYS A 575 21.66 -32.49 10.15
N ALA A 576 21.00 -31.83 11.10
CA ALA A 576 21.49 -30.60 11.72
C ALA A 576 22.65 -30.85 12.71
N SER A 577 22.65 -31.96 13.45
CA SER A 577 23.78 -32.38 14.31
C SER A 577 25.04 -32.67 13.49
N ALA A 578 24.88 -33.35 12.35
CA ALA A 578 25.96 -33.64 11.41
C ALA A 578 26.55 -32.37 10.79
N ALA A 579 25.72 -31.40 10.40
CA ALA A 579 26.17 -30.12 9.88
C ALA A 579 26.97 -29.32 10.92
N ARG A 580 26.53 -29.28 12.19
CA ARG A 580 27.25 -28.60 13.29
C ARG A 580 28.62 -29.23 13.57
N MET A 581 28.70 -30.56 13.57
CA MET A 581 29.96 -31.28 13.73
C MET A 581 30.90 -31.00 12.55
N ALA A 582 30.39 -31.08 11.31
CA ALA A 582 31.15 -30.80 10.10
C ALA A 582 31.69 -29.37 10.04
N LEU A 583 30.90 -28.36 10.46
CA LEU A 583 31.35 -26.97 10.60
C LEU A 583 32.51 -26.85 11.59
N SER A 584 32.43 -27.50 12.75
CA SER A 584 33.51 -27.48 13.75
C SER A 584 34.80 -28.15 13.24
N ILE A 585 34.68 -29.21 12.43
CA ILE A 585 35.83 -29.87 11.81
C ILE A 585 36.44 -28.98 10.71
N GLY A 586 35.59 -28.32 9.90
CA GLY A 586 36.03 -27.36 8.88
C GLY A 586 36.89 -26.24 9.47
N VAL A 587 36.45 -25.62 10.57
CA VAL A 587 37.25 -24.59 11.27
C VAL A 587 38.59 -25.14 11.75
N ASN A 588 38.62 -26.33 12.35
CA ASN A 588 39.86 -26.94 12.83
C ASN A 588 40.85 -27.20 11.69
N ASN A 589 40.38 -27.58 10.51
CA ASN A 589 41.23 -27.76 9.33
C ASN A 589 41.85 -26.45 8.85
N MET A 590 41.08 -25.36 8.87
CA MET A 590 41.59 -24.03 8.55
C MET A 590 42.67 -23.59 9.56
N ARG A 591 42.47 -23.86 10.86
CA ARG A 591 43.48 -23.57 11.90
C ARG A 591 44.74 -24.41 11.77
N ARG A 592 44.64 -25.64 11.25
CA ARG A 592 45.80 -26.51 10.99
C ARG A 592 46.62 -26.01 9.81
N ARG A 593 45.98 -25.39 8.81
CA ARG A 593 46.60 -24.94 7.54
C ARG A 593 46.67 -23.41 7.43
N ARG A 594 47.20 -22.77 8.46
CA ARG A 594 47.16 -21.30 8.68
C ARG A 594 47.65 -20.49 7.47
N PHE A 595 48.75 -20.89 6.84
CA PHE A 595 49.31 -20.14 5.70
C PHE A 595 48.39 -20.12 4.49
N ARG A 596 47.81 -21.29 4.14
CA ARG A 596 46.88 -21.38 3.01
C ARG A 596 45.57 -20.65 3.31
N THR A 597 45.04 -20.82 4.52
CA THR A 597 43.85 -20.09 4.96
C THR A 597 44.07 -18.58 4.92
N LEU A 598 45.23 -18.09 5.34
CA LEU A 598 45.58 -16.67 5.27
C LEU A 598 45.61 -16.16 3.82
N LEU A 599 46.31 -16.86 2.92
CA LEU A 599 46.40 -16.46 1.50
C LEU A 599 45.03 -16.45 0.82
N ASN A 600 44.22 -17.50 1.02
CA ASN A 600 42.87 -17.56 0.46
C ASN A 600 42.00 -16.41 1.00
N MET A 601 42.13 -16.09 2.29
CA MET A 601 41.38 -15.01 2.92
C MET A 601 41.82 -13.63 2.41
N ILE A 602 43.12 -13.40 2.22
CA ILE A 602 43.64 -12.16 1.60
C ILE A 602 43.09 -12.00 0.18
N THR A 603 43.13 -13.05 -0.65
CA THR A 603 42.57 -13.00 -2.01
C THR A 603 41.09 -12.62 -1.99
N ILE A 604 40.30 -13.21 -1.09
CA ILE A 604 38.87 -12.89 -0.96
C ILE A 604 38.65 -11.46 -0.46
N ILE A 605 39.44 -11.02 0.53
CA ILE A 605 39.39 -9.64 1.04
C ILE A 605 39.68 -8.66 -0.09
N ILE A 606 40.68 -8.90 -0.93
CA ILE A 606 41.02 -8.05 -2.09
C ILE A 606 39.89 -8.06 -3.12
N ILE A 607 39.29 -9.21 -3.41
CA ILE A 607 38.15 -9.32 -4.33
C ILE A 607 36.97 -8.49 -3.82
N VAL A 608 36.62 -8.65 -2.54
CA VAL A 608 35.50 -7.92 -1.90
C VAL A 608 35.81 -6.43 -1.83
N PHE A 609 37.04 -6.06 -1.47
CA PHE A 609 37.55 -4.69 -1.46
C PHE A 609 37.36 -4.02 -2.83
N SER A 610 37.83 -4.68 -3.90
CA SER A 610 37.70 -4.18 -5.27
C SER A 610 36.24 -4.06 -5.65
N MET A 611 35.43 -5.06 -5.33
CA MET A 611 34.00 -5.06 -5.64
C MET A 611 33.30 -3.85 -5.01
N ILE A 612 33.51 -3.62 -3.70
CA ILE A 612 32.88 -2.50 -2.97
C ILE A 612 33.39 -1.15 -3.48
N SER A 613 34.67 -1.05 -3.84
CA SER A 613 35.26 0.18 -4.35
C SER A 613 34.72 0.56 -5.75
N PHE A 614 34.39 -0.42 -6.59
CA PHE A 614 33.88 -0.20 -7.95
C PHE A 614 32.35 -0.17 -8.06
N THR A 615 31.61 -0.61 -7.03
CA THR A 615 30.14 -0.63 -7.04
C THR A 615 29.48 0.60 -6.42
N SER A 616 30.23 1.69 -6.17
CA SER A 616 29.65 2.98 -5.78
C SER A 616 28.89 3.61 -6.97
N LEU A 617 27.70 3.08 -7.24
CA LEU A 617 26.81 3.55 -8.29
C LEU A 617 26.08 4.81 -7.82
N GLU A 618 26.32 5.94 -8.48
CA GLU A 618 25.56 7.17 -8.25
C GLU A 618 24.38 7.25 -9.23
N LEU A 619 23.16 7.38 -8.71
CA LEU A 619 21.94 7.49 -9.51
C LEU A 619 21.72 8.96 -9.90
N LEU A 620 22.19 9.37 -11.08
CA LEU A 620 21.87 10.68 -11.63
C LEU A 620 20.43 10.72 -12.15
N SER A 621 19.67 11.74 -11.73
CA SER A 621 18.37 12.03 -12.34
C SER A 621 18.58 12.88 -13.58
N ILE A 622 18.25 12.33 -14.74
CA ILE A 622 18.34 13.03 -16.02
C ILE A 622 16.90 13.14 -16.55
N THR A 623 16.49 14.33 -16.92
CA THR A 623 15.24 14.51 -17.69
C THR A 623 15.45 13.89 -19.06
N GLN A 624 14.70 12.84 -19.38
CA GLN A 624 14.71 12.25 -20.71
C GLN A 624 13.56 12.82 -21.51
N SER A 625 13.86 13.21 -22.75
CA SER A 625 12.86 13.48 -23.78
C SER A 625 12.60 12.20 -24.56
N TYR A 626 11.35 11.75 -24.61
CA TYR A 626 10.94 10.70 -25.54
C TYR A 626 10.10 11.34 -26.64
N LEU A 627 10.35 10.92 -27.89
CA LEU A 627 9.46 11.27 -29.00
C LEU A 627 8.12 10.57 -28.74
N SER A 628 7.09 11.36 -28.45
CA SER A 628 5.75 10.87 -28.14
C SER A 628 4.87 10.82 -29.39
N GLY A 629 5.13 11.72 -30.35
CA GLY A 629 4.33 11.88 -31.55
C GLY A 629 5.01 12.77 -32.59
N SER A 630 4.32 13.01 -33.69
CA SER A 630 4.78 13.79 -34.85
C SER A 630 3.79 14.90 -35.18
N ASN A 631 4.27 16.01 -35.76
CA ASN A 631 3.47 17.18 -36.16
C ASN A 631 2.69 17.84 -34.99
N PRO A 632 3.38 18.56 -34.09
CA PRO A 632 2.72 19.30 -33.01
C PRO A 632 1.72 20.34 -33.56
N THR A 633 0.56 20.47 -32.93
CA THR A 633 -0.46 21.47 -33.32
C THR A 633 -0.02 22.91 -33.06
N TYR A 634 0.86 23.13 -32.08
CA TYR A 634 1.50 24.41 -31.82
C TYR A 634 2.91 24.22 -31.24
N ASN A 635 3.76 25.25 -31.38
CA ASN A 635 5.06 25.28 -30.73
C ASN A 635 4.90 25.84 -29.31
N GLY A 636 4.94 24.96 -28.31
CA GLY A 636 4.68 25.33 -26.92
C GLY A 636 4.80 24.16 -25.95
N ILE A 637 4.65 24.46 -24.67
CA ILE A 637 4.74 23.48 -23.59
C ILE A 637 3.35 23.26 -23.01
N LEU A 638 2.85 22.02 -23.12
CA LEU A 638 1.63 21.56 -22.49
C LEU A 638 1.95 20.99 -21.11
N ILE A 639 1.28 21.55 -20.10
CA ILE A 639 1.35 21.11 -18.71
C ILE A 639 -0.02 20.50 -18.35
N LYS A 640 -0.03 19.19 -18.13
CA LYS A 640 -1.17 18.43 -17.61
C LYS A 640 -0.72 17.60 -16.42
N ASN A 641 -1.61 17.39 -15.46
CA ASN A 641 -1.33 16.44 -14.41
C ASN A 641 -1.26 15.01 -14.99
N PRO A 642 -0.35 14.15 -14.48
CA PRO A 642 -0.25 12.77 -14.95
C PRO A 642 -1.51 11.95 -14.62
N ARG A 643 -2.34 12.47 -13.72
CA ARG A 643 -3.64 11.92 -13.37
C ARG A 643 -4.72 12.76 -14.07
N PRO A 644 -5.55 12.18 -14.94
CA PRO A 644 -6.50 12.90 -15.80
C PRO A 644 -7.45 13.86 -15.05
N MET A 645 -7.76 13.58 -13.79
CA MET A 645 -8.77 14.31 -12.99
C MET A 645 -8.19 15.15 -11.86
N GLN A 646 -6.86 15.29 -11.78
CA GLN A 646 -6.25 16.10 -10.75
C GLN A 646 -6.19 17.56 -11.21
N PRO A 647 -6.93 18.48 -10.58
CA PRO A 647 -6.95 19.88 -10.99
C PRO A 647 -5.60 20.55 -10.72
N ILE A 648 -5.34 21.62 -11.45
CA ILE A 648 -4.23 22.54 -11.25
C ILE A 648 -4.75 23.75 -10.45
N ALA A 649 -3.96 24.21 -9.49
CA ALA A 649 -4.27 25.35 -8.63
C ALA A 649 -4.55 26.62 -9.45
N LYS A 650 -5.52 27.43 -9.01
CA LYS A 650 -6.01 28.60 -9.77
C LYS A 650 -4.95 29.69 -9.94
N GLU A 651 -3.93 29.69 -9.07
CA GLU A 651 -2.80 30.61 -9.05
C GLU A 651 -1.71 30.26 -10.07
N MET A 652 -1.69 29.02 -10.58
CA MET A 652 -0.58 28.51 -11.38
C MET A 652 -0.36 29.22 -12.72
N PRO A 653 -1.42 29.60 -13.48
CA PRO A 653 -1.24 30.41 -14.69
C PRO A 653 -0.51 31.73 -14.41
N GLU A 654 -0.84 32.40 -13.31
CA GLU A 654 -0.18 33.65 -12.92
C GLU A 654 1.29 33.40 -12.54
N ILE A 655 1.57 32.38 -11.72
CA ILE A 655 2.95 32.01 -11.34
C ILE A 655 3.83 31.78 -12.57
N LEU A 656 3.32 31.08 -13.58
CA LEU A 656 4.02 30.78 -14.84
C LEU A 656 4.18 32.03 -15.72
N ARG A 657 3.19 32.94 -15.76
CA ARG A 657 3.29 34.24 -16.45
C ARG A 657 4.43 35.09 -15.87
N TYR A 658 4.58 35.14 -14.54
CA TYR A 658 5.66 35.90 -13.90
C TYR A 658 7.03 35.22 -14.05
N GLU A 659 7.10 33.88 -14.04
CA GLU A 659 8.37 33.14 -14.18
C GLU A 659 9.07 33.40 -15.52
N TYR A 660 8.31 33.37 -16.61
CA TYR A 660 8.84 33.53 -17.98
C TYR A 660 8.61 34.93 -18.57
N GLY A 661 8.07 35.86 -17.77
CA GLY A 661 7.85 37.26 -18.12
C GLY A 661 6.54 37.56 -18.87
N ASN A 662 6.06 38.81 -18.75
CA ASN A 662 4.74 39.26 -19.22
C ASN A 662 4.48 39.12 -20.73
N GLN A 663 5.49 38.81 -21.55
CA GLN A 663 5.32 38.56 -22.98
C GLN A 663 5.11 37.07 -23.31
N THR A 664 5.09 36.21 -22.30
CA THR A 664 4.80 34.78 -22.41
C THR A 664 3.30 34.57 -22.55
N LEU A 665 2.89 33.82 -23.58
CA LEU A 665 1.49 33.44 -23.75
C LEU A 665 1.21 32.25 -22.83
N VAL A 666 0.27 32.43 -21.90
CA VAL A 666 -0.20 31.38 -20.99
C VAL A 666 -1.70 31.24 -21.14
N ALA A 667 -2.13 30.13 -21.75
CA ALA A 667 -3.52 29.76 -21.93
C ALA A 667 -3.91 28.69 -20.91
N GLN A 668 -5.01 28.93 -20.19
CA GLN A 668 -5.56 27.97 -19.22
C GLN A 668 -6.83 27.34 -19.81
N ARG A 669 -7.03 26.04 -19.56
CA ARG A 669 -8.27 25.34 -19.92
C ARG A 669 -8.99 24.86 -18.67
N VAL A 670 -10.21 25.36 -18.53
CA VAL A 670 -11.04 25.19 -17.34
C VAL A 670 -12.16 24.25 -17.69
N TRP A 671 -12.39 23.23 -16.88
CA TRP A 671 -13.57 22.37 -17.03
C TRP A 671 -14.51 22.62 -15.86
N MET A 672 -15.78 22.79 -16.19
CA MET A 672 -16.87 22.86 -15.23
C MET A 672 -17.85 21.74 -15.57
N TYR A 673 -18.04 20.85 -14.60
CA TYR A 673 -19.05 19.82 -14.69
C TYR A 673 -20.28 20.28 -13.91
N PRO A 674 -21.44 20.44 -14.57
CA PRO A 674 -22.69 20.71 -13.86
C PRO A 674 -23.04 19.53 -12.95
N ALA A 675 -23.84 19.79 -11.91
CA ALA A 675 -24.38 18.73 -11.07
C ALA A 675 -25.10 17.68 -11.94
N ASN A 676 -24.83 16.39 -11.70
CA ASN A 676 -25.36 15.26 -12.48
C ASN A 676 -25.03 15.29 -13.98
N LEU A 677 -24.04 16.08 -14.42
CA LEU A 677 -23.55 16.10 -15.80
C LEU A 677 -24.65 16.47 -16.81
N ALA A 678 -25.55 17.39 -16.46
CA ALA A 678 -26.62 17.85 -17.35
C ALA A 678 -26.99 19.33 -17.12
N ILE A 679 -26.97 20.11 -18.20
CA ILE A 679 -27.52 21.47 -18.33
C ILE A 679 -28.58 21.38 -19.42
N HIS A 680 -29.82 21.60 -19.04
CA HIS A 680 -30.96 21.60 -19.94
C HIS A 680 -31.09 22.96 -20.61
N ILE A 681 -30.95 22.99 -21.92
CA ILE A 681 -31.16 24.17 -22.75
C ILE A 681 -32.52 24.01 -23.41
N THR A 682 -33.45 24.92 -23.09
CA THR A 682 -34.80 24.95 -23.67
C THR A 682 -34.88 26.06 -24.71
N GLY A 683 -35.42 25.75 -25.88
CA GLY A 683 -35.74 26.72 -26.92
C GLY A 683 -37.15 26.54 -27.47
N PRO A 684 -37.53 27.31 -28.51
CA PRO A 684 -38.88 27.27 -29.11
C PRO A 684 -39.30 25.90 -29.67
N ASP A 685 -38.37 25.15 -30.25
CA ASP A 685 -38.66 23.90 -30.97
C ASP A 685 -38.46 22.64 -30.09
N GLY A 686 -37.74 22.76 -28.98
CA GLY A 686 -37.40 21.61 -28.14
C GLY A 686 -36.37 21.89 -27.06
N GLU A 687 -35.86 20.80 -26.48
CA GLU A 687 -34.91 20.81 -25.37
C GLU A 687 -33.69 19.95 -25.70
N TYR A 688 -32.50 20.41 -25.30
CA TYR A 688 -31.24 19.70 -25.49
C TYR A 688 -30.42 19.68 -24.20
N VAL A 689 -29.66 18.60 -23.98
CA VAL A 689 -28.87 18.41 -22.76
C VAL A 689 -27.37 18.54 -23.05
N VAL A 690 -26.70 19.43 -22.32
CA VAL A 690 -25.26 19.62 -22.34
C VAL A 690 -24.66 19.04 -21.07
N LYS A 691 -23.57 18.27 -21.17
CA LYS A 691 -22.96 17.58 -20.03
C LYS A 691 -21.80 18.30 -19.36
N ALA A 692 -21.14 19.25 -20.04
CA ALA A 692 -20.03 20.01 -19.46
C ALA A 692 -19.92 21.42 -20.07
N VAL A 693 -19.24 22.31 -19.34
CA VAL A 693 -18.85 23.63 -19.82
C VAL A 693 -17.32 23.68 -19.92
N LEU A 694 -16.82 24.06 -21.09
CA LEU A 694 -15.40 24.20 -21.40
C LEU A 694 -15.01 25.69 -21.42
N GLY A 695 -14.15 26.08 -20.49
CA GLY A 695 -13.56 27.41 -20.44
C GLY A 695 -12.26 27.47 -21.24
N LEU A 696 -12.19 28.32 -22.27
CA LEU A 696 -10.99 28.55 -23.07
C LEU A 696 -10.58 30.03 -23.04
N ASP A 697 -9.27 30.28 -23.02
CA ASP A 697 -8.73 31.63 -23.20
C ASP A 697 -8.82 32.06 -24.66
N LYS A 698 -8.90 33.37 -24.90
CA LYS A 698 -8.85 33.96 -26.27
C LYS A 698 -7.64 33.44 -27.05
N SER A 699 -6.48 33.40 -26.38
CA SER A 699 -5.18 32.98 -26.96
C SER A 699 -5.17 31.55 -27.50
N GLU A 700 -6.19 30.74 -27.21
CA GLU A 700 -6.33 29.40 -27.81
C GLU A 700 -6.44 29.47 -29.35
N GLU A 701 -6.85 30.62 -29.91
CA GLU A 701 -6.89 30.86 -31.35
C GLU A 701 -5.54 30.66 -32.05
N ASP A 702 -4.44 31.00 -31.38
CA ASP A 702 -3.07 30.86 -31.89
C ASP A 702 -2.44 29.49 -31.54
N LEU A 703 -3.13 28.68 -30.73
CA LEU A 703 -2.64 27.39 -30.25
C LEU A 703 -3.32 26.24 -31.01
N THR A 704 -4.44 25.75 -30.50
CA THR A 704 -5.19 24.63 -31.11
C THR A 704 -6.16 25.09 -32.20
N SER A 705 -6.24 26.40 -32.44
CA SER A 705 -7.10 27.03 -33.45
C SER A 705 -8.58 26.58 -33.44
N PRO A 706 -9.24 26.52 -32.27
CA PRO A 706 -10.63 26.08 -32.16
C PRO A 706 -11.61 27.00 -32.89
N HIS A 707 -11.22 28.24 -33.20
CA HIS A 707 -12.04 29.19 -33.94
C HIS A 707 -12.40 28.71 -35.36
N TYR A 708 -11.65 27.79 -35.97
CA TYR A 708 -12.00 27.19 -37.27
C TYR A 708 -13.24 26.29 -37.22
N SER A 709 -13.66 25.81 -36.05
CA SER A 709 -14.92 25.07 -35.93
C SER A 709 -16.14 25.98 -35.92
N ILE A 710 -15.97 27.30 -35.73
CA ILE A 710 -17.08 28.25 -35.70
C ILE A 710 -17.67 28.36 -37.11
N MET A 711 -18.91 27.90 -37.25
CA MET A 711 -19.67 28.00 -38.49
C MET A 711 -20.28 29.39 -38.65
N GLN A 712 -20.75 29.97 -37.54
CA GLN A 712 -21.47 31.24 -37.52
C GLN A 712 -21.07 32.04 -36.27
N GLY A 713 -20.87 33.35 -36.39
CA GLY A 713 -20.48 34.22 -35.27
C GLY A 713 -18.98 34.53 -35.24
N ARG A 714 -18.40 34.64 -34.03
CA ARG A 714 -16.99 35.03 -33.82
C ARG A 714 -16.35 34.33 -32.62
N TRP A 715 -15.02 34.32 -32.58
CA TRP A 715 -14.23 33.92 -31.41
C TRP A 715 -14.26 34.99 -30.29
N PHE A 716 -13.73 34.64 -29.11
CA PHE A 716 -13.71 35.48 -27.91
C PHE A 716 -12.81 36.73 -28.06
N ARG A 717 -13.16 37.80 -27.33
CA ARG A 717 -12.34 39.01 -27.12
C ARG A 717 -11.94 39.11 -25.65
N GLU A 718 -10.88 39.87 -25.35
CA GLU A 718 -10.40 40.06 -23.96
C GLU A 718 -11.43 40.71 -23.04
N THR A 719 -12.34 41.51 -23.58
CA THR A 719 -13.40 42.18 -22.81
C THR A 719 -14.67 41.34 -22.67
N ASP A 720 -14.78 40.20 -23.36
CA ASP A 720 -15.99 39.40 -23.34
C ASP A 720 -16.16 38.72 -21.97
N ARG A 721 -17.31 38.99 -21.34
CA ARG A 721 -17.77 38.41 -20.07
C ARG A 721 -19.19 37.90 -20.29
N TYR A 722 -19.54 36.76 -19.70
CA TYR A 722 -20.88 36.15 -19.82
C TYR A 722 -21.33 35.95 -21.29
N VAL A 723 -20.44 35.41 -22.12
CA VAL A 723 -20.74 35.00 -23.50
C VAL A 723 -20.54 33.50 -23.67
N ALA A 724 -21.26 32.89 -24.61
CA ALA A 724 -21.19 31.46 -24.89
C ALA A 724 -21.12 31.15 -26.39
N LEU A 725 -20.37 30.10 -26.73
CA LEU A 725 -20.42 29.41 -28.01
C LEU A 725 -21.14 28.08 -27.83
N ILE A 726 -22.12 27.81 -28.68
CA ILE A 726 -22.95 26.61 -28.61
C ILE A 726 -22.72 25.69 -29.82
N PRO A 727 -22.89 24.37 -29.68
CA PRO A 727 -22.77 23.46 -30.80
C PRO A 727 -23.98 23.57 -31.75
N SER A 728 -23.79 23.29 -33.04
CA SER A 728 -24.89 23.27 -34.02
C SER A 728 -26.03 22.33 -33.63
N THR A 729 -25.72 21.22 -32.95
CA THR A 729 -26.71 20.27 -32.44
C THR A 729 -27.68 20.88 -31.42
N VAL A 730 -27.25 21.86 -30.63
CA VAL A 730 -28.13 22.59 -29.71
C VAL A 730 -29.08 23.48 -30.50
N VAL A 731 -28.59 24.19 -31.51
CA VAL A 731 -29.43 25.06 -32.36
C VAL A 731 -30.48 24.24 -33.11
N ASP A 732 -30.06 23.14 -33.74
CA ASP A 732 -30.95 22.27 -34.52
C ASP A 732 -32.04 21.60 -33.66
N ALA A 733 -31.74 21.29 -32.40
CA ALA A 733 -32.67 20.62 -31.49
C ALA A 733 -33.59 21.58 -30.72
N THR A 734 -33.16 22.81 -30.46
CA THR A 734 -33.90 23.77 -29.63
C THR A 734 -34.55 24.90 -30.42
N GLY A 735 -34.13 25.17 -31.65
CA GLY A 735 -34.65 26.28 -32.46
C GLY A 735 -34.20 27.66 -32.00
N ILE A 736 -33.19 27.76 -31.12
CA ILE A 736 -32.71 29.04 -30.58
C ILE A 736 -31.99 29.85 -31.67
N ASP A 737 -32.42 31.09 -31.90
CA ASP A 737 -31.67 32.03 -32.72
C ASP A 737 -30.39 32.46 -31.98
N TRP A 738 -29.23 32.19 -32.56
CA TRP A 738 -27.95 32.59 -31.98
C TRP A 738 -27.71 34.10 -32.05
N ARG A 739 -28.41 34.84 -32.91
CA ARG A 739 -28.20 36.29 -33.09
C ARG A 739 -28.87 37.11 -31.99
N GLY A 740 -28.11 37.42 -30.94
CA GLY A 740 -28.66 38.09 -29.76
C GLY A 740 -29.52 37.16 -28.91
N GLY A 741 -29.41 35.85 -29.14
CA GLY A 741 -29.98 34.83 -28.28
C GLY A 741 -29.24 34.75 -26.96
N HIS A 742 -29.98 34.32 -25.95
CA HIS A 742 -29.54 34.22 -24.58
C HIS A 742 -29.71 32.78 -24.10
N ILE A 743 -28.71 32.23 -23.42
CA ILE A 743 -28.80 30.93 -22.78
C ILE A 743 -28.52 31.05 -21.29
N LEU A 744 -29.20 30.21 -20.54
CA LEU A 744 -29.18 30.28 -19.09
C LEU A 744 -28.30 29.14 -18.57
N ILE A 745 -27.04 29.44 -18.25
CA ILE A 745 -26.10 28.45 -17.71
C ILE A 745 -26.10 28.60 -16.19
N GLY A 746 -26.77 27.68 -15.52
CA GLY A 746 -26.91 27.66 -14.08
C GLY A 746 -27.33 29.04 -13.56
N GLY A 747 -28.52 29.54 -13.85
CA GLY A 747 -29.02 30.81 -13.31
C GLY A 747 -28.45 32.11 -13.90
N LEU A 748 -27.34 32.07 -14.63
CA LEU A 748 -26.72 33.25 -15.27
C LEU A 748 -27.07 33.32 -16.74
N ASP A 749 -27.31 34.54 -17.21
CA ASP A 749 -27.63 34.82 -18.60
C ASP A 749 -26.35 35.02 -19.41
N PHE A 750 -26.17 34.19 -20.44
CA PHE A 750 -25.04 34.23 -21.36
C PHE A 750 -25.51 34.59 -22.77
N VAL A 751 -24.88 35.61 -23.36
CA VAL A 751 -25.15 36.00 -24.75
C VAL A 751 -24.48 34.99 -25.68
N ILE A 752 -25.26 34.41 -26.61
CA ILE A 752 -24.72 33.55 -27.65
C ILE A 752 -23.98 34.43 -28.67
N ILE A 753 -22.69 34.17 -28.88
CA ILE A 753 -21.86 34.92 -29.83
C ILE A 753 -21.48 34.12 -31.09
N GLY A 754 -21.78 32.83 -31.11
CA GLY A 754 -21.52 31.97 -32.25
C GLY A 754 -21.91 30.51 -32.05
N VAL A 755 -21.92 29.79 -33.17
CA VAL A 755 -22.28 28.37 -33.30
C VAL A 755 -21.10 27.63 -33.93
N TYR A 756 -20.69 26.51 -33.33
CA TYR A 756 -19.58 25.70 -33.82
C TYR A 756 -20.00 24.30 -34.26
N ASP A 757 -19.21 23.69 -35.15
CA ASP A 757 -19.37 22.31 -35.59
C ASP A 757 -18.70 21.33 -34.60
N PRO A 758 -19.47 20.47 -33.91
CA PRO A 758 -18.91 19.51 -32.97
C PRO A 758 -17.96 18.48 -33.58
N VAL A 759 -18.17 18.09 -34.84
CA VAL A 759 -17.35 17.07 -35.51
C VAL A 759 -15.97 17.63 -35.82
N VAL A 760 -15.92 18.88 -36.28
CA VAL A 760 -14.66 19.59 -36.52
C VAL A 760 -13.94 19.83 -35.19
N PHE A 761 -14.67 20.24 -34.13
CA PHE A 761 -14.06 20.50 -32.83
C PHE A 761 -13.50 19.22 -32.17
N ASP A 762 -14.22 18.10 -32.23
CA ASP A 762 -13.77 16.80 -31.69
C ASP A 762 -12.50 16.27 -32.41
N SER A 763 -12.22 16.75 -33.62
CA SER A 763 -11.01 16.39 -34.38
C SER A 763 -9.75 17.15 -33.97
N ILE A 764 -9.88 18.19 -33.14
CA ILE A 764 -8.76 19.03 -32.68
C ILE A 764 -7.98 18.27 -31.62
N MET A 765 -6.78 17.82 -31.98
CA MET A 765 -5.86 17.12 -31.07
C MET A 765 -4.85 18.09 -30.44
N ASP A 766 -4.60 17.93 -29.16
CA ASP A 766 -3.59 18.68 -28.42
C ASP A 766 -2.23 17.95 -28.48
N LEU A 767 -1.19 18.52 -27.85
CA LEU A 767 0.16 17.94 -27.87
C LEU A 767 0.26 16.55 -27.23
N ASP A 768 -0.73 16.11 -26.45
CA ASP A 768 -0.80 14.75 -25.90
C ASP A 768 -1.61 13.78 -26.77
N GLU A 769 -1.92 14.15 -28.01
CA GLU A 769 -2.70 13.36 -28.98
C GLU A 769 -4.14 13.08 -28.52
N ASN A 770 -4.63 13.82 -27.52
CA ASN A 770 -6.01 13.77 -27.05
C ASN A 770 -6.76 15.04 -27.47
N PRO A 771 -8.10 14.96 -27.63
CA PRO A 771 -8.93 16.15 -27.78
C PRO A 771 -8.80 17.12 -26.60
N ILE A 772 -9.02 18.41 -26.85
CA ILE A 772 -9.07 19.44 -25.80
C ILE A 772 -10.35 19.42 -24.96
N THR A 773 -11.28 18.51 -25.27
CA THR A 773 -12.57 18.39 -24.57
C THR A 773 -12.40 17.81 -23.16
N PRO A 774 -13.32 18.14 -22.23
CA PRO A 774 -13.36 17.52 -20.91
C PRO A 774 -13.55 16.00 -21.01
N VAL A 775 -13.18 15.27 -19.96
CA VAL A 775 -13.45 13.82 -19.86
C VAL A 775 -14.93 13.56 -19.65
N ASP A 776 -15.47 12.52 -20.28
CA ASP A 776 -16.78 11.96 -20.00
C ASP A 776 -16.79 11.34 -18.61
N MET A 777 -17.42 12.04 -17.68
CA MET A 777 -17.50 11.65 -16.28
C MET A 777 -18.41 10.44 -16.05
N GLU A 778 -19.45 10.22 -16.87
CA GLU A 778 -20.30 9.03 -16.76
C GLU A 778 -19.48 7.78 -17.09
N TYR A 779 -18.73 7.84 -18.20
CA TYR A 779 -17.85 6.77 -18.62
C TYR A 779 -16.70 6.55 -17.61
N PHE A 780 -16.08 7.64 -17.15
CA PHE A 780 -14.98 7.58 -16.18
C PHE A 780 -15.42 6.97 -14.84
N GLN A 781 -16.63 7.25 -14.36
CA GLN A 781 -17.17 6.64 -13.15
C GLN A 781 -17.48 5.15 -13.32
N ALA A 782 -18.00 4.76 -14.49
CA ALA A 782 -18.38 3.37 -14.76
C ALA A 782 -17.17 2.45 -15.00
N TYR A 783 -16.14 2.96 -15.69
CA TYR A 783 -15.02 2.13 -16.19
C TYR A 783 -13.63 2.58 -15.72
N GLY A 784 -13.50 3.73 -15.07
CA GLY A 784 -12.22 4.28 -14.60
C GLY A 784 -11.29 4.78 -15.70
N GLN A 785 -11.77 4.88 -16.94
CA GLN A 785 -10.97 5.30 -18.10
C GLN A 785 -11.35 6.71 -18.56
N PRO A 786 -10.37 7.61 -18.77
CA PRO A 786 -10.64 8.98 -19.18
C PRO A 786 -10.91 9.04 -20.69
N VAL A 787 -12.17 8.93 -21.08
CA VAL A 787 -12.60 9.09 -22.48
C VAL A 787 -13.02 10.54 -22.70
N PRO A 788 -12.61 11.20 -23.80
CA PRO A 788 -13.07 12.57 -24.11
C PRO A 788 -14.59 12.63 -24.31
N LEU A 789 -15.23 13.65 -23.75
CA LEU A 789 -16.63 13.96 -23.97
C LEU A 789 -16.80 14.55 -25.39
N SER A 790 -17.87 14.17 -26.09
CA SER A 790 -18.16 14.74 -27.40
C SER A 790 -18.60 16.20 -27.28
N SER A 791 -18.10 17.05 -28.18
CA SER A 791 -18.42 18.47 -28.23
C SER A 791 -19.87 18.79 -28.56
N LYS A 792 -20.67 17.79 -28.92
CA LYS A 792 -22.13 17.92 -29.04
C LYS A 792 -22.78 18.26 -27.71
N GLU A 793 -22.18 17.80 -26.61
CA GLU A 793 -22.69 17.92 -25.24
C GLU A 793 -21.89 18.97 -24.44
N ILE A 794 -21.23 19.93 -25.10
CA ILE A 794 -20.37 20.93 -24.47
C ILE A 794 -20.84 22.34 -24.83
N ILE A 795 -20.73 23.29 -23.89
CA ILE A 795 -20.79 24.74 -24.18
C ILE A 795 -19.41 25.34 -23.91
N ILE A 796 -18.97 26.26 -24.77
CA ILE A 796 -17.66 26.92 -24.59
C ILE A 796 -17.88 28.36 -24.10
N ILE A 797 -17.17 28.74 -23.03
CA ILE A 797 -17.19 30.09 -22.46
C ILE A 797 -15.77 30.63 -22.26
N PRO A 798 -15.56 31.94 -22.03
CA PRO A 798 -14.25 32.47 -21.68
C PRO A 798 -13.71 31.86 -20.37
N ALA A 799 -12.43 31.44 -20.35
CA ALA A 799 -11.82 30.76 -19.21
C ALA A 799 -11.86 31.58 -17.91
N GLU A 800 -11.67 32.90 -17.96
CA GLU A 800 -11.79 33.76 -16.77
C GLU A 800 -13.24 33.79 -16.21
N THR A 801 -14.25 33.76 -17.09
CA THR A 801 -15.64 33.63 -16.64
C THR A 801 -15.88 32.24 -16.04
N ALA A 802 -15.33 31.20 -16.67
CA ALA A 802 -15.44 29.83 -16.16
C ALA A 802 -14.82 29.69 -14.75
N LYS A 803 -13.66 30.28 -14.49
CA LYS A 803 -12.96 30.24 -13.17
C LYS A 803 -13.77 30.80 -12.01
N GLU A 804 -14.65 31.76 -12.31
CA GLU A 804 -15.56 32.41 -11.35
C GLU A 804 -16.81 31.56 -11.09
N LEU A 805 -17.18 30.64 -11.99
CA LEU A 805 -18.31 29.73 -11.78
C LEU A 805 -18.01 28.69 -10.70
N LEU A 806 -19.02 28.35 -9.88
CA LEU A 806 -18.91 27.31 -8.87
C LEU A 806 -18.69 25.94 -9.54
N GLY A 807 -17.77 25.15 -9.00
CA GLY A 807 -17.46 23.80 -9.49
C GLY A 807 -16.50 23.74 -10.69
N SER A 808 -15.90 24.84 -11.10
CA SER A 808 -14.89 24.86 -12.18
C SER A 808 -13.46 24.70 -11.64
N ASN A 809 -12.62 23.99 -12.41
CA ASN A 809 -11.20 23.80 -12.11
C ASN A 809 -10.34 23.86 -13.38
N ILE A 810 -9.07 24.22 -13.23
CA ILE A 810 -8.08 24.18 -14.33
C ILE A 810 -7.55 22.75 -14.45
N TYR A 811 -7.46 22.21 -15.67
CA TYR A 811 -6.93 20.85 -15.90
C TYR A 811 -5.70 20.82 -16.80
N SER A 812 -5.54 21.85 -17.65
CA SER A 812 -4.36 21.99 -18.49
C SER A 812 -3.97 23.45 -18.62
N ILE A 813 -2.67 23.68 -18.71
CA ILE A 813 -2.07 24.98 -18.99
C ILE A 813 -1.11 24.82 -20.16
N VAL A 814 -1.21 25.72 -21.12
CA VAL A 814 -0.26 25.83 -22.23
C VAL A 814 0.60 27.06 -22.00
N VAL A 815 1.92 26.88 -22.10
CA VAL A 815 2.91 27.95 -21.92
C VAL A 815 3.73 28.07 -23.19
N VAL A 816 3.76 29.26 -23.78
CA VAL A 816 4.61 29.61 -24.94
C VAL A 816 5.56 30.74 -24.53
N PRO A 817 6.69 30.41 -23.89
CA PRO A 817 7.66 31.40 -23.46
C PRO A 817 8.55 31.87 -24.60
N LYS A 818 9.16 33.06 -24.45
CA LYS A 818 10.21 33.54 -25.36
C LYS A 818 11.56 32.97 -24.92
N GLY A 819 12.17 32.12 -25.74
CA GLY A 819 13.49 31.54 -25.46
C GLY A 819 13.67 30.14 -26.04
N ASP A 820 14.63 29.40 -25.51
CA ASP A 820 14.83 27.98 -25.85
C ASP A 820 13.76 27.11 -25.18
N LEU A 821 12.75 26.73 -25.96
CA LEU A 821 11.64 25.90 -25.52
C LEU A 821 12.08 24.54 -24.99
N GLN A 822 13.18 23.99 -25.53
CA GLN A 822 13.67 22.67 -25.14
C GLN A 822 14.27 22.71 -23.74
N GLU A 823 15.08 23.74 -23.44
CA GLU A 823 15.67 23.93 -22.12
C GLU A 823 14.59 24.26 -21.07
N ILE A 824 13.61 25.08 -21.42
CA ILE A 824 12.51 25.41 -20.50
C ILE A 824 11.67 24.16 -20.21
N ALA A 825 11.32 23.37 -21.24
CA ALA A 825 10.62 22.10 -21.04
C ALA A 825 11.43 21.12 -20.18
N ARG A 826 12.75 21.07 -20.35
CA ARG A 826 13.65 20.24 -19.54
C ARG A 826 13.63 20.66 -18.06
N LEU A 827 13.67 21.97 -17.78
CA LEU A 827 13.62 22.53 -16.42
C LEU A 827 12.25 22.30 -15.76
N LEU A 828 11.16 22.54 -16.47
CA LEU A 828 9.80 22.25 -15.98
C LEU A 828 9.60 20.74 -15.74
N GLY A 829 10.14 19.89 -16.62
CA GLY A 829 10.11 18.43 -16.45
C GLY A 829 10.90 17.91 -15.24
N MET A 830 11.92 18.65 -14.77
CA MET A 830 12.62 18.36 -13.49
C MET A 830 11.78 18.73 -12.26
N ARG A 831 10.96 19.76 -12.39
CA ARG A 831 10.15 20.28 -11.28
C ARG A 831 8.88 19.45 -11.11
N PHE A 832 8.15 19.19 -12.18
CA PHE A 832 6.83 18.57 -12.11
C PHE A 832 6.87 17.05 -12.19
N ALA A 833 6.15 16.39 -11.29
CA ALA A 833 6.16 14.92 -11.16
C ALA A 833 5.57 14.19 -12.38
N GLY A 834 4.67 14.83 -13.14
CA GLY A 834 4.04 14.26 -14.34
C GLY A 834 4.85 14.42 -15.64
N GLY A 835 5.94 15.19 -15.59
CA GLY A 835 6.61 15.68 -16.79
C GLY A 835 5.81 16.76 -17.53
N VAL A 836 6.36 17.24 -18.64
CA VAL A 836 5.73 18.21 -19.53
C VAL A 836 5.84 17.73 -20.98
N THR A 837 4.91 18.14 -21.83
CA THR A 837 4.93 17.80 -23.25
C THR A 837 5.30 19.05 -24.06
N LEU A 838 6.33 18.95 -24.89
CA LEU A 838 6.81 20.02 -25.77
C LEU A 838 6.45 19.70 -27.21
N GLY A 839 5.79 20.64 -27.88
CA GLY A 839 5.70 20.68 -29.33
C GLY A 839 6.80 21.57 -29.89
N LEU A 840 7.66 21.05 -30.76
CA LEU A 840 8.70 21.83 -31.42
C LEU A 840 8.97 21.31 -32.84
N GLY A 841 8.73 22.16 -33.84
CA GLY A 841 8.98 21.81 -35.24
C GLY A 841 8.07 20.67 -35.70
N GLU A 842 8.64 19.53 -36.10
CA GLU A 842 7.88 18.34 -36.54
C GLU A 842 7.73 17.26 -35.43
N GLY A 843 8.25 17.50 -34.22
CA GLY A 843 8.28 16.51 -33.14
C GLY A 843 7.48 16.91 -31.90
N ILE A 844 6.84 15.93 -31.28
CA ILE A 844 6.25 16.04 -29.93
C ILE A 844 7.17 15.31 -28.96
N TYR A 845 7.72 16.02 -27.98
CA TYR A 845 8.67 15.50 -27.01
C TYR A 845 8.08 15.52 -25.61
N LYS A 846 8.01 14.37 -24.95
CA LYS A 846 7.62 14.30 -23.55
C LYS A 846 8.86 14.31 -22.66
N PHE A 847 8.99 15.32 -21.82
CA PHE A 847 10.05 15.47 -20.84
C PHE A 847 9.60 14.91 -19.50
N VAL A 848 10.16 13.78 -19.11
CA VAL A 848 9.90 13.16 -17.80
C VAL A 848 11.21 12.99 -17.07
N THR A 849 11.21 13.30 -15.77
CA THR A 849 12.35 12.97 -14.92
C THR A 849 12.37 11.48 -14.66
N VAL A 850 13.34 10.79 -15.28
CA VAL A 850 13.59 9.39 -15.00
C VAL A 850 14.83 9.31 -14.12
N THR A 851 14.69 8.64 -12.96
CA THR A 851 15.87 8.26 -12.19
C THR A 851 16.55 7.11 -12.94
N ARG A 852 17.40 7.45 -13.91
CA ARG A 852 18.25 6.47 -14.56
C ARG A 852 19.35 6.16 -13.56
N GLY A 853 19.47 4.90 -13.16
CA GLY A 853 20.78 4.43 -12.76
C GLY A 853 21.65 4.51 -14.00
N ALA A 854 22.40 5.59 -14.14
CA ALA A 854 23.56 5.59 -15.01
C ALA A 854 24.48 4.55 -14.40
N ILE A 855 24.34 3.30 -14.83
CA ILE A 855 25.27 2.25 -14.46
C ILE A 855 26.53 2.43 -15.32
N GLU A 856 27.11 3.63 -15.27
CA GLU A 856 28.46 3.85 -15.76
C GLU A 856 29.36 2.95 -14.90
N GLY A 857 29.87 1.87 -15.51
CA GLY A 857 30.67 0.85 -14.83
C GLY A 857 29.98 -0.51 -14.58
N ALA A 858 28.68 -0.71 -14.88
CA ALA A 858 28.06 -2.07 -14.82
C ALA A 858 28.81 -3.06 -15.72
N TYR A 859 29.16 -2.57 -16.90
CA TYR A 859 29.87 -3.32 -17.92
C TYR A 859 31.27 -3.74 -17.44
N LEU A 860 31.87 -3.03 -16.46
CA LEU A 860 33.11 -3.43 -15.77
C LEU A 860 32.85 -4.37 -14.60
N THR A 861 31.72 -4.19 -13.90
CA THR A 861 31.36 -4.98 -12.72
C THR A 861 31.16 -6.46 -13.05
N PHE A 862 30.47 -6.78 -14.15
CA PHE A 862 30.19 -8.17 -14.52
C PHE A 862 31.46 -9.00 -14.83
N PRO A 863 32.41 -8.52 -15.67
CA PRO A 863 33.70 -9.19 -15.86
C PRO A 863 34.48 -9.40 -14.56
N LEU A 864 34.50 -8.40 -13.66
CA LEU A 864 35.21 -8.49 -12.38
C LEU A 864 34.62 -9.60 -11.50
N ILE A 865 33.28 -9.68 -11.40
CA ILE A 865 32.59 -10.76 -10.68
C ILE A 865 32.95 -12.13 -11.28
N ALA A 866 32.93 -12.25 -12.61
CA ALA A 866 33.22 -13.51 -13.29
C ALA A 866 34.65 -13.97 -13.04
N ILE A 867 35.63 -13.07 -13.16
CA ILE A 867 37.05 -13.33 -12.88
C ILE A 867 37.24 -13.75 -11.43
N ALA A 868 36.63 -13.02 -10.48
CA ALA A 868 36.67 -13.38 -9.06
C ALA A 868 36.10 -14.78 -8.80
N GLY A 869 34.95 -15.13 -9.40
CA GLY A 869 34.35 -16.45 -9.29
C GLY A 869 35.25 -17.57 -9.81
N LEU A 870 35.93 -17.35 -10.94
CA LEU A 870 36.87 -18.32 -11.52
C LEU A 870 38.13 -18.49 -10.67
N ILE A 871 38.67 -17.40 -10.12
CA ILE A 871 39.81 -17.45 -9.19
C ILE A 871 39.44 -18.29 -7.97
N LEU A 872 38.26 -18.06 -7.39
CA LEU A 872 37.78 -18.79 -6.21
C LEU A 872 37.53 -20.27 -6.51
N LEU A 873 36.93 -20.59 -7.66
CA LEU A 873 36.75 -21.96 -8.12
C LEU A 873 38.09 -22.70 -8.20
N ASN A 874 39.10 -22.05 -8.79
CA ASN A 874 40.42 -22.64 -8.96
C ASN A 874 41.11 -22.90 -7.61
N ILE A 875 41.04 -21.94 -6.68
CA ILE A 875 41.58 -22.07 -5.32
C ILE A 875 40.91 -23.24 -4.58
N LEU A 876 39.58 -23.28 -4.55
CA LEU A 876 38.82 -24.31 -3.84
C LEU A 876 39.02 -25.70 -4.45
N LEU A 877 39.12 -25.80 -5.78
CA LEU A 877 39.41 -27.06 -6.46
C LEU A 877 40.82 -27.57 -6.11
N GLY A 878 41.82 -26.69 -6.15
CA GLY A 878 43.19 -27.01 -5.72
C GLY A 878 43.25 -27.48 -4.26
N ASP A 879 42.43 -26.87 -3.40
CA ASP A 879 42.33 -27.24 -1.99
C ASP A 879 41.80 -28.66 -1.77
N ILE A 880 40.79 -29.08 -2.53
CA ILE A 880 40.20 -30.42 -2.45
C ILE A 880 41.13 -31.47 -3.07
N LEU A 881 41.76 -31.17 -4.21
CA LEU A 881 42.69 -32.07 -4.87
C LEU A 881 43.90 -32.38 -3.96
N GLY A 882 44.41 -31.39 -3.24
CA GLY A 882 45.46 -31.58 -2.24
C GLY A 882 45.03 -32.35 -0.99
N ARG A 883 43.75 -32.73 -0.86
CA ARG A 883 43.16 -33.41 0.31
C ARG A 883 42.51 -34.75 0.01
N LYS A 884 42.72 -35.31 -1.19
CA LYS A 884 42.16 -36.61 -1.58
C LYS A 884 42.42 -37.73 -0.56
N ASN A 885 43.64 -37.79 -0.03
CA ASN A 885 44.04 -38.82 0.95
C ASN A 885 43.30 -38.65 2.28
N GLU A 886 43.07 -37.41 2.74
CA GLU A 886 42.31 -37.14 3.96
C GLU A 886 40.82 -37.49 3.78
N ILE A 887 40.25 -37.19 2.61
CA ILE A 887 38.86 -37.57 2.25
C ILE A 887 38.69 -39.10 2.31
N SER A 888 39.67 -39.83 1.80
CA SER A 888 39.68 -41.30 1.86
C SER A 888 39.72 -41.81 3.30
N ILE A 889 40.57 -41.22 4.16
CA ILE A 889 40.64 -41.58 5.60
C ILE A 889 39.29 -41.34 6.29
N TYR A 890 38.64 -40.20 6.07
CA TYR A 890 37.33 -39.91 6.65
C TYR A 890 36.26 -40.90 6.21
N SER A 891 36.30 -41.32 4.94
CA SER A 891 35.39 -42.35 4.42
C SER A 891 35.62 -43.71 5.08
N VAL A 892 36.89 -44.13 5.26
CA VAL A 892 37.25 -45.40 5.92
C VAL A 892 36.86 -45.41 7.40
N VAL A 893 36.93 -44.26 8.07
CA VAL A 893 36.50 -44.09 9.47
C VAL A 893 34.97 -44.02 9.62
N GLY A 894 34.22 -44.07 8.50
CA GLY A 894 32.77 -44.21 8.49
C GLY A 894 32.00 -42.89 8.36
N LEU A 895 32.63 -41.79 7.94
CA LEU A 895 31.88 -40.58 7.60
C LEU A 895 31.09 -40.78 6.31
N SER A 896 29.80 -40.45 6.34
CA SER A 896 28.95 -40.48 5.15
C SER A 896 29.43 -39.45 4.11
N PRO A 897 29.16 -39.67 2.81
CA PRO A 897 29.46 -38.68 1.75
C PRO A 897 28.82 -37.32 2.02
N THR A 898 27.66 -37.31 2.67
CA THR A 898 26.96 -36.09 3.10
C THR A 898 27.71 -35.36 4.22
N HIS A 899 28.30 -36.08 5.18
CA HIS A 899 29.12 -35.47 6.24
C HIS A 899 30.38 -34.83 5.65
N ILE A 900 31.03 -35.52 4.71
CA ILE A 900 32.21 -35.00 4.01
C ILE A 900 31.83 -33.79 3.15
N LYS A 901 30.69 -33.82 2.46
CA LYS A 901 30.15 -32.67 1.74
C LYS A 901 30.01 -31.43 2.64
N TRP A 902 29.37 -31.58 3.81
CA TRP A 902 29.20 -30.46 4.75
C TRP A 902 30.52 -29.94 5.33
N MET A 903 31.51 -30.80 5.49
CA MET A 903 32.83 -30.42 5.98
C MET A 903 33.59 -29.52 4.99
N PHE A 904 33.42 -29.76 3.69
CA PHE A 904 34.01 -28.90 2.64
C PHE A 904 33.16 -27.66 2.32
N VAL A 905 31.84 -27.68 2.57
CA VAL A 905 30.98 -26.48 2.49
C VAL A 905 31.27 -25.48 3.62
N ALA A 906 31.77 -25.97 4.77
CA ALA A 906 32.14 -25.13 5.90
C ALA A 906 33.21 -24.10 5.56
N GLU A 907 34.25 -24.47 4.80
CA GLU A 907 35.35 -23.56 4.46
C GLU A 907 34.90 -22.33 3.65
N PRO A 908 34.18 -22.47 2.51
CA PRO A 908 33.58 -21.36 1.78
C PRO A 908 32.67 -20.47 2.63
N ILE A 909 31.88 -21.05 3.55
CA ILE A 909 31.03 -20.27 4.48
C ILE A 909 31.87 -19.38 5.39
N ILE A 910 32.93 -19.93 5.96
CA ILE A 910 33.83 -19.19 6.83
C ILE A 910 34.52 -18.07 6.04
N TYR A 911 35.05 -18.39 4.86
CA TYR A 911 35.69 -17.43 4.00
C TYR A 911 34.75 -16.32 3.52
N SER A 912 33.50 -16.64 3.18
CA SER A 912 32.55 -15.63 2.72
C SER A 912 32.18 -14.65 3.82
N VAL A 913 31.95 -15.12 5.05
CA VAL A 913 31.56 -14.25 6.17
C VAL A 913 32.74 -13.39 6.61
N ILE A 914 33.93 -13.99 6.80
CA ILE A 914 35.12 -13.24 7.22
C ILE A 914 35.56 -12.27 6.11
N GLY A 915 35.67 -12.78 4.88
CA GLY A 915 36.11 -12.02 3.73
C GLY A 915 35.17 -10.87 3.38
N ALA A 916 33.86 -11.06 3.46
CA ALA A 916 32.89 -9.98 3.27
C ALA A 916 33.04 -8.88 4.34
N THR A 917 33.13 -9.27 5.61
CA THR A 917 33.21 -8.31 6.72
C THR A 917 34.52 -7.53 6.72
N ILE A 918 35.67 -8.22 6.65
CA ILE A 918 36.99 -7.56 6.63
C ILE A 918 37.20 -6.83 5.30
N GLY A 919 36.77 -7.40 4.18
CA GLY A 919 36.83 -6.75 2.87
C GLY A 919 36.07 -5.42 2.84
N TYR A 920 34.89 -5.35 3.47
CA TYR A 920 34.18 -4.09 3.65
C TYR A 920 34.95 -3.09 4.52
N LEU A 921 35.45 -3.53 5.69
CA LEU A 921 36.21 -2.66 6.59
C LEU A 921 37.46 -2.09 5.92
N VAL A 922 38.23 -2.92 5.21
CA VAL A 922 39.42 -2.50 4.48
C VAL A 922 39.05 -1.64 3.27
N GLY A 923 37.96 -1.96 2.57
CA GLY A 923 37.38 -1.17 1.47
C GLY A 923 37.11 0.25 1.88
N THR A 924 36.25 0.40 2.88
CA THR A 924 35.83 1.70 3.41
C THR A 924 36.96 2.48 4.05
N THR A 925 37.83 1.83 4.83
CA THR A 925 39.01 2.51 5.39
C THR A 925 39.95 2.99 4.29
N GLY A 926 40.19 2.15 3.27
CA GLY A 926 41.05 2.48 2.15
C GLY A 926 40.52 3.64 1.32
N THR A 927 39.24 3.64 0.97
CA THR A 927 38.62 4.75 0.22
C THR A 927 38.58 6.05 1.03
N THR A 928 38.29 5.97 2.34
CA THR A 928 38.31 7.13 3.24
C THR A 928 39.72 7.72 3.34
N LEU A 929 40.74 6.88 3.48
CA LEU A 929 42.14 7.32 3.52
C LEU A 929 42.55 8.01 2.20
N LEU A 930 42.17 7.44 1.05
CA LEU A 930 42.41 8.05 -0.27
C LEU A 930 41.71 9.40 -0.42
N SER A 931 40.50 9.54 0.14
CA SER A 931 39.75 10.80 0.15
C SER A 931 40.44 11.86 1.00
N ILE A 932 40.88 11.53 2.22
CA ILE A 932 41.60 12.44 3.11
C ILE A 932 42.93 12.91 2.49
N LEU A 933 43.62 12.00 1.78
CA LEU A 933 44.87 12.31 1.09
C LEU A 933 44.69 13.12 -0.22
N GLY A 934 43.45 13.43 -0.62
CA GLY A 934 43.17 14.16 -1.87
C GLY A 934 43.59 13.39 -3.13
N MET A 935 43.71 12.06 -3.06
CA MET A 935 44.17 11.21 -4.16
C MET A 935 43.02 10.72 -5.06
N LEU A 936 41.78 11.11 -4.74
CA LEU A 936 40.60 10.79 -5.56
C LEU A 936 40.44 11.83 -6.68
N PRO A 937 39.98 11.43 -7.88
CA PRO A 937 39.67 12.36 -8.96
C PRO A 937 38.65 13.43 -8.53
N GLU A 938 38.80 14.66 -9.05
CA GLU A 938 37.79 15.72 -8.87
C GLU A 938 36.43 15.23 -9.40
N GLY A 939 35.41 15.23 -8.53
CA GLY A 939 34.06 14.74 -8.83
C GLY A 939 33.79 13.27 -8.48
N PHE A 940 34.78 12.50 -8.00
CA PHE A 940 34.55 11.13 -7.52
C PHE A 940 34.24 11.11 -6.01
N HIS A 941 32.97 10.89 -5.68
CA HIS A 941 32.47 10.83 -4.30
C HIS A 941 31.95 9.41 -3.99
N PRO A 942 32.78 8.52 -3.42
CA PRO A 942 32.38 7.13 -3.17
C PRO A 942 31.30 7.02 -2.08
N ASN A 943 30.09 6.59 -2.42
CA ASN A 943 29.01 6.34 -1.45
C ASN A 943 29.13 4.97 -0.76
N TYR A 944 29.95 4.91 0.30
CA TYR A 944 30.26 3.69 1.06
C TYR A 944 29.21 3.28 2.12
N SER A 945 28.16 4.09 2.31
CA SER A 945 26.99 3.78 3.15
C SER A 945 25.72 3.54 2.33
N SER A 946 25.86 3.22 1.04
CA SER A 946 24.72 2.94 0.15
C SER A 946 24.17 1.52 0.36
N SER A 947 22.85 1.37 0.16
CA SER A 947 22.21 0.05 0.02
C SER A 947 22.87 -0.84 -1.07
N TRP A 948 23.54 -0.25 -2.07
CA TRP A 948 24.31 -0.99 -3.07
C TRP A 948 25.49 -1.78 -2.50
N VAL A 949 26.05 -1.35 -1.36
CA VAL A 949 27.08 -2.09 -0.64
C VAL A 949 26.52 -3.43 -0.16
N ILE A 950 25.29 -3.44 0.37
CA ILE A 950 24.61 -4.66 0.83
C ILE A 950 24.48 -5.65 -0.33
N ILE A 951 24.02 -5.16 -1.50
CA ILE A 951 23.89 -5.98 -2.71
C ILE A 951 25.25 -6.51 -3.15
N SER A 952 26.27 -5.66 -3.18
CA SER A 952 27.63 -6.03 -3.60
C SER A 952 28.23 -7.10 -2.70
N MET A 953 28.04 -6.97 -1.38
CA MET A 953 28.45 -7.97 -0.40
C MET A 953 27.66 -9.27 -0.54
N ALA A 954 26.34 -9.20 -0.71
CA ALA A 954 25.50 -10.37 -0.91
C ALA A 954 25.90 -11.15 -2.18
N VAL A 955 26.12 -10.43 -3.30
CA VAL A 955 26.64 -11.01 -4.55
C VAL A 955 28.01 -11.63 -4.32
N SER A 956 28.93 -10.98 -3.61
CA SER A 956 30.25 -11.55 -3.30
C SER A 956 30.14 -12.84 -2.48
N ILE A 957 29.30 -12.87 -1.46
CA ILE A 957 29.05 -14.05 -0.62
C ILE A 957 28.45 -15.19 -1.48
N ILE A 958 27.43 -14.89 -2.28
CA ILE A 958 26.78 -15.87 -3.17
C ILE A 958 27.79 -16.42 -4.18
N MET A 959 28.63 -15.58 -4.77
CA MET A 959 29.65 -16.01 -5.72
C MET A 959 30.68 -16.94 -5.09
N ILE A 960 31.14 -16.65 -3.87
CA ILE A 960 32.01 -17.54 -3.10
C ILE A 960 31.32 -18.89 -2.88
N MET A 961 30.04 -18.90 -2.50
CA MET A 961 29.28 -20.14 -2.31
C MET A 961 29.13 -20.92 -3.62
N LEU A 962 28.74 -20.27 -4.71
CA LEU A 962 28.53 -20.88 -6.02
C LEU A 962 29.82 -21.52 -6.54
N SER A 963 30.96 -20.83 -6.38
CA SER A 963 32.28 -21.34 -6.76
C SER A 963 32.65 -22.64 -6.03
N SER A 964 32.09 -22.88 -4.84
CA SER A 964 32.35 -24.08 -4.05
C SER A 964 31.51 -25.30 -4.44
N ILE A 965 30.38 -25.11 -5.15
CA ILE A 965 29.42 -26.18 -5.43
C ILE A 965 30.07 -27.33 -6.22
N TYR A 966 30.82 -26.99 -7.28
CA TYR A 966 31.48 -28.00 -8.12
C TYR A 966 32.59 -28.74 -7.37
N PRO A 967 33.56 -28.07 -6.71
CA PRO A 967 34.58 -28.72 -5.89
C PRO A 967 33.97 -29.64 -4.82
N VAL A 968 32.96 -29.16 -4.07
CA VAL A 968 32.28 -29.91 -3.01
C VAL A 968 31.62 -31.19 -3.54
N ARG A 969 30.92 -31.10 -4.69
CA ARG A 969 30.32 -32.28 -5.33
C ARG A 969 31.39 -33.30 -5.68
N LYS A 970 32.50 -32.88 -6.27
CA LYS A 970 33.65 -33.76 -6.58
C LYS A 970 34.24 -34.40 -5.32
N ALA A 971 34.39 -33.67 -4.22
CA ALA A 971 34.86 -34.22 -2.95
C ALA A 971 33.95 -35.32 -2.41
N SER A 972 32.62 -35.13 -2.46
CA SER A 972 31.66 -36.14 -1.98
C SER A 972 31.69 -37.44 -2.77
N LEU A 973 31.96 -37.36 -4.08
CA LEU A 973 32.06 -38.54 -4.95
C LEU A 973 33.34 -39.34 -4.71
N LEU A 974 34.42 -38.67 -4.28
CA LEU A 974 35.68 -39.32 -3.91
C LEU A 974 35.59 -40.08 -2.58
N ALA A 975 34.59 -39.76 -1.75
CA ALA A 975 34.36 -40.36 -0.44
C ALA A 975 33.50 -41.64 -0.46
N THR A 976 33.15 -42.14 -1.63
CA THR A 976 32.40 -43.40 -1.82
C THR A 976 33.32 -44.48 -2.40
N PRO A 977 34.04 -45.28 -1.59
CA PRO A 977 34.84 -46.40 -2.08
C PRO A 977 33.98 -47.61 -2.47
N SER A 978 32.67 -47.57 -2.20
CA SER A 978 31.81 -48.77 -2.08
C SER A 978 30.72 -48.91 -3.14
N ILE A 979 30.87 -48.30 -4.33
CA ILE A 979 29.96 -48.53 -5.46
C ILE A 979 29.90 -50.03 -5.87
N MET A 980 30.74 -50.91 -5.30
CA MET A 980 30.77 -52.35 -5.58
C MET A 980 30.29 -53.30 -4.45
N ARG A 981 29.61 -52.86 -3.38
CA ARG A 981 29.04 -53.81 -2.40
C ARG A 981 27.68 -53.41 -1.81
N THR A 982 26.70 -53.11 -2.68
CA THR A 982 25.30 -53.28 -2.31
C THR A 982 25.06 -54.77 -2.03
N TRP A 983 24.63 -55.11 -0.82
CA TRP A 983 24.24 -56.48 -0.47
C TRP A 983 23.16 -56.96 -1.45
N ARG A 984 23.42 -58.08 -2.13
CA ARG A 984 22.45 -58.74 -3.01
C ARG A 984 21.91 -59.96 -2.29
N ILE A 985 20.63 -60.25 -2.50
CA ILE A 985 20.00 -61.47 -1.95
C ILE A 985 20.79 -62.67 -2.50
N PRO A 986 21.31 -63.57 -1.63
CA PRO A 986 22.24 -64.62 -2.03
C PRO A 986 21.56 -65.81 -2.73
N THR A 987 20.23 -65.85 -2.73
CA THR A 987 19.40 -66.94 -3.28
C THR A 987 18.49 -66.42 -4.39
N GLU A 988 18.10 -67.30 -5.32
CA GLU A 988 17.05 -67.04 -6.31
C GLU A 988 15.79 -67.84 -5.98
N PRO A 989 14.58 -67.35 -6.33
CA PRO A 989 13.34 -68.06 -6.06
C PRO A 989 13.20 -69.30 -6.95
N THR A 990 12.71 -70.38 -6.35
CA THR A 990 12.36 -71.64 -7.02
C THR A 990 10.84 -71.71 -7.16
N GLY A 991 10.33 -71.40 -8.36
CA GLY A 991 8.88 -71.29 -8.60
C GLY A 991 8.26 -70.13 -7.81
N ASP A 992 7.29 -70.44 -6.95
CA ASP A 992 6.59 -69.47 -6.11
C ASP A 992 7.18 -69.31 -4.70
N ILE A 993 8.27 -70.03 -4.38
CA ILE A 993 8.90 -70.04 -3.06
C ILE A 993 10.27 -69.37 -3.12
N TRP A 994 10.58 -68.51 -2.14
CA TRP A 994 11.90 -67.91 -1.98
C TRP A 994 12.34 -67.94 -0.52
N ALA A 995 13.32 -68.79 -0.21
CA ALA A 995 13.97 -68.80 1.09
C ALA A 995 15.24 -67.92 1.06
N ILE A 996 15.31 -66.97 1.98
CA ILE A 996 16.41 -66.00 2.09
C ILE A 996 17.04 -66.15 3.48
N PRO A 997 18.22 -66.79 3.58
CA PRO A 997 18.93 -66.88 4.85
C PRO A 997 19.47 -65.51 5.24
N MET A 998 19.12 -65.03 6.43
CA MET A 998 19.65 -63.77 6.93
C MET A 998 20.96 -64.04 7.67
N PRO A 999 22.03 -63.24 7.46
CA PRO A 999 23.29 -63.35 8.20
C PRO A 999 23.14 -62.77 9.62
N PHE A 1000 22.13 -63.25 10.34
CA PHE A 1000 21.69 -62.75 11.62
C PHE A 1000 21.52 -63.93 12.59
N ARG A 1001 22.10 -63.79 13.79
CA ARG A 1001 22.01 -64.75 14.89
C ARG A 1001 21.69 -64.00 16.17
N GLU A 1002 20.87 -64.60 17.03
CA GLU A 1002 20.44 -64.00 18.30
C GLU A 1002 20.36 -65.07 19.39
N SER A 1003 20.50 -64.65 20.65
CA SER A 1003 20.35 -65.54 21.81
C SER A 1003 18.90 -66.01 21.97
N LYS A 1004 18.72 -67.23 22.47
CA LYS A 1004 17.43 -67.84 22.83
C LYS A 1004 16.58 -66.97 23.76
N ASP A 1005 17.19 -66.22 24.67
CA ASP A 1005 16.47 -65.35 25.62
C ASP A 1005 15.93 -64.08 24.95
N LEU A 1006 16.61 -63.59 23.90
CA LEU A 1006 16.28 -62.34 23.21
C LEU A 1006 15.51 -62.55 21.90
N ILE A 1007 15.43 -63.78 21.38
CA ILE A 1007 14.70 -64.08 20.13
C ILE A 1007 13.21 -63.71 20.24
N GLY A 1008 12.61 -63.88 21.41
CA GLY A 1008 11.24 -63.45 21.68
C GLY A 1008 11.09 -61.93 21.58
N GLY A 1009 12.06 -61.18 22.12
CA GLY A 1009 12.09 -59.72 22.00
C GLY A 1009 12.22 -59.25 20.56
N LEU A 1010 13.01 -59.94 19.74
CA LEU A 1010 13.13 -59.65 18.32
C LEU A 1010 11.81 -59.89 17.58
N PHE A 1011 11.08 -60.97 17.88
CA PHE A 1011 9.76 -61.18 17.29
C PHE A 1011 8.72 -60.15 17.75
N ALA A 1012 8.77 -59.68 18.99
CA ALA A 1012 7.94 -58.57 19.45
C ALA A 1012 8.27 -57.27 18.68
N TYR A 1013 9.55 -57.00 18.45
CA TYR A 1013 10.02 -55.84 17.70
C TYR A 1013 9.60 -55.91 16.22
N LEU A 1014 9.73 -57.07 15.58
CA LEU A 1014 9.29 -57.26 14.20
C LEU A 1014 7.77 -57.26 14.07
N TYR A 1015 7.05 -57.78 15.07
CA TYR A 1015 5.59 -57.70 15.14
C TYR A 1015 5.12 -56.25 15.20
N GLU A 1016 5.72 -55.42 16.08
CA GLU A 1016 5.41 -53.99 16.17
C GLU A 1016 5.65 -53.28 14.81
N TYR A 1017 6.73 -53.62 14.12
CA TYR A 1017 7.03 -53.09 12.79
C TYR A 1017 6.02 -53.54 11.72
N LEU A 1018 5.60 -54.80 11.72
CA LEU A 1018 4.62 -55.33 10.76
C LEU A 1018 3.21 -54.79 11.05
N ASP A 1019 2.81 -54.68 12.32
CA ASP A 1019 1.50 -54.16 12.74
C ASP A 1019 1.37 -52.66 12.44
N TYR A 1020 2.47 -51.89 12.52
CA TYR A 1020 2.49 -50.50 12.04
C TYR A 1020 2.14 -50.38 10.53
N HIS A 1021 2.47 -51.40 9.73
CA HIS A 1021 2.18 -51.45 8.29
C HIS A 1021 0.84 -52.13 7.96
N LYS A 1022 -0.12 -52.13 8.90
CA LYS A 1022 -1.46 -52.74 8.75
C LYS A 1022 -2.47 -51.90 7.96
N TYR A 1023 -2.17 -50.64 7.65
CA TYR A 1023 -3.03 -49.74 6.86
C TYR A 1023 -2.41 -49.42 5.48
N GLU A 1024 -3.24 -49.43 4.42
CA GLU A 1024 -2.77 -49.22 3.04
C GLU A 1024 -2.16 -47.82 2.87
N GLY A 1025 -1.06 -47.72 2.12
CA GLY A 1025 -0.39 -46.45 1.82
C GLY A 1025 0.68 -46.02 2.84
N ILE A 1026 0.87 -46.74 3.95
CA ILE A 1026 1.96 -46.47 4.91
C ILE A 1026 3.18 -47.31 4.52
N GLY A 1027 4.20 -46.69 3.91
CA GLY A 1027 5.50 -47.33 3.65
C GLY A 1027 5.60 -48.09 2.32
N CYS A 1028 6.50 -49.09 2.25
CA CYS A 1028 6.81 -49.84 1.03
C CYS A 1028 6.16 -51.24 0.95
N PHE A 1029 5.44 -51.64 1.99
CA PHE A 1029 4.68 -52.88 2.04
C PHE A 1029 3.51 -52.71 3.01
N TYR A 1030 2.56 -53.63 2.90
CA TYR A 1030 1.34 -53.67 3.67
C TYR A 1030 1.17 -55.08 4.25
N ALA A 1031 0.92 -55.23 5.56
CA ALA A 1031 0.84 -56.53 6.23
C ALA A 1031 -0.54 -56.80 6.86
N ARG A 1032 -1.14 -57.96 6.55
CA ARG A 1032 -2.39 -58.50 7.11
C ARG A 1032 -2.14 -59.87 7.75
N ASP A 1033 -3.07 -60.32 8.59
CA ASP A 1033 -3.15 -61.69 9.11
C ASP A 1033 -1.84 -62.19 9.74
N ILE A 1034 -1.27 -61.39 10.64
CA ILE A 1034 -0.05 -61.77 11.35
C ILE A 1034 -0.36 -62.87 12.36
N CYS A 1035 0.30 -64.02 12.23
CA CYS A 1035 0.13 -65.19 13.08
C CYS A 1035 1.48 -65.72 13.56
N TYR A 1036 1.46 -66.45 14.68
CA TYR A 1036 2.65 -67.04 15.28
C TYR A 1036 2.48 -68.54 15.48
N GLU A 1037 3.53 -69.30 15.18
CA GLU A 1037 3.55 -70.75 15.32
C GLU A 1037 4.89 -71.24 15.87
N GLU A 1038 4.84 -72.28 16.70
CA GLU A 1038 6.03 -73.01 17.17
C GLU A 1038 5.93 -74.47 16.71
N THR A 1039 6.85 -74.89 15.86
CA THR A 1039 6.88 -76.26 15.33
C THR A 1039 8.06 -77.00 15.96
N SER A 1040 7.81 -78.15 16.59
CA SER A 1040 8.87 -78.99 17.14
C SER A 1040 9.48 -79.84 16.03
N THR A 1041 10.79 -79.71 15.81
CA THR A 1041 11.55 -80.52 14.85
C THR A 1041 12.63 -81.32 15.58
N ASP A 1042 13.20 -82.33 14.92
CA ASP A 1042 14.27 -83.19 15.49
C ASP A 1042 15.53 -82.41 15.95
N LYS A 1043 15.66 -81.14 15.53
CA LYS A 1043 16.79 -80.25 15.86
C LYS A 1043 16.42 -79.14 16.84
N GLY A 1044 15.20 -79.14 17.38
CA GLY A 1044 14.67 -78.16 18.35
C GLY A 1044 13.41 -77.43 17.86
N THR A 1045 12.89 -76.52 18.69
CA THR A 1045 11.66 -75.77 18.40
C THR A 1045 11.96 -74.61 17.44
N VAL A 1046 11.35 -74.66 16.24
CA VAL A 1046 11.37 -73.56 15.25
C VAL A 1046 10.25 -72.59 15.58
N LYS A 1047 10.59 -71.31 15.63
CA LYS A 1047 9.63 -70.22 15.92
C LYS A 1047 9.38 -69.44 14.65
N THR A 1048 8.12 -69.26 14.28
CA THR A 1048 7.73 -68.67 12.99
C THR A 1048 6.73 -67.54 13.20
N LEU A 1049 7.07 -66.35 12.69
CA LEU A 1049 6.14 -65.23 12.57
C LEU A 1049 5.74 -65.08 11.10
N ARG A 1050 4.48 -65.32 10.78
CA ARG A 1050 3.96 -65.30 9.41
C ARG A 1050 2.97 -64.15 9.22
N ALA A 1051 3.02 -63.49 8.08
CA ALA A 1051 2.09 -62.43 7.70
C ALA A 1051 1.79 -62.48 6.19
N LEU A 1052 0.58 -62.09 5.80
CA LEU A 1052 0.22 -61.85 4.41
C LEU A 1052 0.66 -60.43 4.03
N THR A 1053 1.63 -60.30 3.13
CA THR A 1053 2.23 -59.01 2.75
C THR A 1053 1.95 -58.65 1.30
N SER A 1054 1.47 -57.44 1.06
CA SER A 1054 1.31 -56.81 -0.25
C SER A 1054 2.44 -55.79 -0.46
N LEU A 1055 3.14 -55.84 -1.59
CA LEU A 1055 4.32 -55.01 -1.85
C LEU A 1055 4.06 -53.91 -2.90
N ILE A 1056 4.80 -52.81 -2.86
CA ILE A 1056 4.78 -51.81 -3.95
C ILE A 1056 5.21 -52.42 -5.30
N PRO A 1057 4.74 -51.94 -6.47
CA PRO A 1057 3.84 -50.81 -6.69
C PRO A 1057 2.37 -51.15 -6.38
N TRP A 1058 1.61 -50.20 -5.84
CA TRP A 1058 0.25 -50.43 -5.35
C TRP A 1058 -0.76 -50.84 -6.44
N ASP A 1059 -0.58 -50.34 -7.67
CA ASP A 1059 -1.48 -50.63 -8.80
C ASP A 1059 -1.38 -52.10 -9.29
N MET A 1060 -0.25 -52.77 -9.01
CA MET A 1060 0.00 -54.17 -9.36
C MET A 1060 0.73 -54.86 -8.22
N SER A 1061 0.18 -54.77 -7.01
CA SER A 1061 0.84 -55.21 -5.78
C SER A 1061 1.03 -56.73 -5.75
N PRO A 1062 2.27 -57.24 -5.74
CA PRO A 1062 2.51 -58.65 -5.53
C PRO A 1062 2.06 -59.03 -4.11
N LEU A 1063 1.23 -60.06 -4.01
CA LEU A 1063 0.75 -60.60 -2.74
C LEU A 1063 1.55 -61.85 -2.39
N GLN A 1064 2.09 -61.92 -1.18
CA GLN A 1064 2.89 -63.05 -0.71
C GLN A 1064 2.63 -63.36 0.76
N TYR A 1065 2.80 -64.61 1.16
CA TYR A 1065 3.03 -64.95 2.56
C TYR A 1065 4.50 -64.75 2.90
N THR A 1066 4.79 -63.93 3.89
CA THR A 1066 6.14 -63.72 4.44
C THR A 1066 6.21 -64.44 5.79
N SER A 1067 7.08 -65.45 5.90
CA SER A 1067 7.36 -66.16 7.14
C SER A 1067 8.79 -65.86 7.60
N ILE A 1068 8.93 -65.32 8.80
CA ILE A 1068 10.21 -65.09 9.45
C ILE A 1068 10.45 -66.27 10.41
N ASN A 1069 11.34 -67.16 10.02
CA ASN A 1069 11.61 -68.42 10.71
C ASN A 1069 12.90 -68.29 11.51
N ALA A 1070 12.87 -68.65 12.79
CA ALA A 1070 14.05 -68.75 13.63
C ALA A 1070 14.37 -70.24 13.88
N TYR A 1071 15.49 -70.70 13.32
CA TYR A 1071 15.99 -72.07 13.51
C TYR A 1071 17.06 -72.14 14.60
N PRO A 1072 17.04 -73.15 15.48
CA PRO A 1072 18.10 -73.38 16.45
C PRO A 1072 19.38 -73.88 15.75
N VAL A 1073 20.51 -73.22 15.99
CA VAL A 1073 21.84 -73.62 15.45
C VAL A 1073 22.72 -74.26 16.54
N SER A 1074 22.47 -73.90 17.80
CA SER A 1074 23.13 -74.41 19.03
C SER A 1074 22.15 -74.26 20.20
N GLU A 1075 22.42 -74.86 21.38
CA GLU A 1075 21.50 -74.82 22.53
C GLU A 1075 20.99 -73.41 22.91
N ASP A 1076 21.83 -72.38 22.71
CA ASP A 1076 21.55 -70.99 23.09
C ASP A 1076 21.40 -70.00 21.93
N THR A 1077 21.53 -70.43 20.67
CA THR A 1077 21.56 -69.49 19.52
C THR A 1077 20.61 -69.88 18.39
N TYR A 1078 19.84 -68.90 17.92
CA TYR A 1078 18.94 -69.01 16.77
C TYR A 1078 19.48 -68.26 15.55
N SER A 1079 19.30 -68.81 14.35
CA SER A 1079 19.49 -68.14 13.06
C SER A 1079 18.17 -67.84 12.38
N ILE A 1080 18.12 -66.76 11.60
CA ILE A 1080 16.87 -66.29 10.97
C ILE A 1080 16.89 -66.54 9.47
N GLU A 1081 15.79 -67.05 8.96
CA GLU A 1081 15.49 -67.19 7.54
C GLU A 1081 14.16 -66.51 7.24
N ILE A 1082 14.09 -65.82 6.11
CA ILE A 1082 12.84 -65.26 5.60
C ILE A 1082 12.37 -66.15 4.45
N ALA A 1083 11.26 -66.83 4.62
CA ALA A 1083 10.62 -67.64 3.60
C ALA A 1083 9.42 -66.89 3.00
N LEU A 1084 9.42 -66.71 1.68
CA LEU A 1084 8.40 -66.00 0.93
C LEU A 1084 7.65 -66.97 0.04
N LEU A 1085 6.32 -66.91 0.02
CA LEU A 1085 5.45 -67.69 -0.87
C LEU A 1085 4.57 -66.73 -1.67
N ARG A 1086 4.76 -66.68 -2.99
CA ARG A 1086 4.00 -65.82 -3.90
C ARG A 1086 2.56 -66.35 -4.07
N LYS A 1087 1.56 -65.50 -3.79
CA LYS A 1087 0.13 -65.76 -4.01
C LYS A 1087 -0.41 -65.06 -5.27
N ALA A 1088 0.06 -63.86 -5.56
CA ALA A 1088 -0.33 -63.10 -6.75
C ALA A 1088 0.79 -62.15 -7.22
N GLY A 1089 0.75 -61.75 -8.50
CA GLY A 1089 1.73 -60.87 -9.14
C GLY A 1089 2.75 -61.60 -10.02
N THR A 1090 3.31 -60.91 -11.02
CA THR A 1090 4.31 -61.48 -11.94
C THR A 1090 5.65 -61.71 -11.25
N LEU A 1091 6.44 -62.67 -11.72
CA LEU A 1091 7.69 -63.07 -11.05
C LEU A 1091 8.73 -61.93 -11.07
N SER A 1092 8.77 -61.14 -12.14
CA SER A 1092 9.68 -60.00 -12.29
C SER A 1092 9.35 -58.88 -11.30
N THR A 1093 8.08 -58.49 -11.20
CA THR A 1093 7.62 -57.46 -10.25
C THR A 1093 7.80 -57.96 -8.82
N TRP A 1094 7.43 -59.20 -8.52
CA TRP A 1094 7.63 -59.83 -7.21
C TRP A 1094 9.11 -59.85 -6.78
N LYS A 1095 10.04 -60.17 -7.69
CA LYS A 1095 11.50 -60.11 -7.44
C LYS A 1095 11.98 -58.69 -7.13
N ALA A 1096 11.58 -57.71 -7.93
CA ALA A 1096 11.98 -56.31 -7.75
C ALA A 1096 11.44 -55.72 -6.45
N SER A 1097 10.16 -55.94 -6.14
CA SER A 1097 9.50 -55.47 -4.92
C SER A 1097 10.11 -56.07 -3.66
N ASN A 1098 10.45 -57.37 -3.70
CA ASN A 1098 11.12 -58.03 -2.59
C ASN A 1098 12.53 -57.51 -2.33
N SER A 1099 13.25 -57.03 -3.34
CA SER A 1099 14.57 -56.42 -3.11
C SER A 1099 14.49 -55.20 -2.17
N ILE A 1100 13.45 -54.37 -2.32
CA ILE A 1100 13.20 -53.20 -1.48
C ILE A 1100 12.67 -53.62 -0.11
N PHE A 1101 11.72 -54.56 -0.08
CA PHE A 1101 11.12 -55.06 1.16
C PHE A 1101 12.14 -55.75 2.08
N ILE A 1102 12.97 -56.63 1.53
CA ILE A 1102 14.01 -57.35 2.28
C ILE A 1102 15.09 -56.38 2.77
N ASP A 1103 15.46 -55.35 2.00
CA ASP A 1103 16.40 -54.34 2.47
C ASP A 1103 15.86 -53.54 3.66
N ARG A 1104 14.54 -53.26 3.68
CA ARG A 1104 13.87 -52.63 4.84
C ARG A 1104 13.79 -53.56 6.06
N LEU A 1105 13.48 -54.83 5.88
CA LEU A 1105 13.53 -55.80 6.99
C LEU A 1105 14.95 -55.97 7.51
N ARG A 1106 15.95 -56.03 6.62
CA ARG A 1106 17.37 -56.07 6.97
C ARG A 1106 17.79 -54.85 7.79
N PHE A 1107 17.32 -53.67 7.42
CA PHE A 1107 17.54 -52.45 8.20
C PHE A 1107 16.96 -52.61 9.62
N GLN A 1108 15.78 -53.20 9.78
CA GLN A 1108 15.21 -53.47 11.11
C GLN A 1108 16.06 -54.44 11.94
N PHE A 1109 16.61 -55.50 11.35
CA PHE A 1109 17.55 -56.39 12.04
C PHE A 1109 18.84 -55.66 12.48
N LEU A 1110 19.36 -54.75 11.66
CA LEU A 1110 20.52 -53.93 12.02
C LEU A 1110 20.20 -52.92 13.13
N MET A 1111 19.03 -52.29 13.05
CA MET A 1111 18.54 -51.38 14.10
C MET A 1111 18.37 -52.12 15.43
N TRP A 1112 17.79 -53.32 15.42
CA TRP A 1112 17.66 -54.16 16.61
C TRP A 1112 19.01 -54.42 17.29
N ARG A 1113 20.09 -54.66 16.53
CA ARG A 1113 21.44 -54.78 17.11
C ARG A 1113 21.89 -53.53 17.86
N GLY A 1114 21.55 -52.35 17.35
CA GLY A 1114 21.90 -51.04 17.93
C GLY A 1114 21.05 -50.58 19.11
N ILE A 1115 19.94 -51.27 19.42
CA ILE A 1115 19.10 -50.96 20.59
C ILE A 1115 19.83 -51.35 21.89
N SER A 1116 19.66 -50.55 22.94
CA SER A 1116 20.26 -50.79 24.27
C SER A 1116 19.81 -52.15 24.86
N PRO A 1117 20.67 -52.83 25.66
CA PRO A 1117 20.33 -54.10 26.29
C PRO A 1117 19.03 -54.06 27.12
N GLU A 1118 18.82 -53.01 27.90
CA GLU A 1118 17.61 -52.80 28.72
C GLU A 1118 16.32 -52.79 27.88
N MET A 1119 16.36 -52.17 26.69
CA MET A 1119 15.20 -52.11 25.80
C MET A 1119 14.92 -53.47 25.17
N LYS A 1120 15.96 -54.25 24.83
CA LYS A 1120 15.78 -55.62 24.29
C LYS A 1120 15.10 -56.52 25.31
N GLU A 1121 15.39 -56.35 26.60
CA GLU A 1121 14.77 -57.11 27.68
C GLU A 1121 13.31 -56.71 27.91
N ILE A 1122 12.98 -55.41 27.81
CA ILE A 1122 11.59 -54.92 27.81
C ILE A 1122 10.81 -55.57 26.64
N TYR A 1123 11.38 -55.63 25.45
CA TYR A 1123 10.78 -56.30 24.30
C TYR A 1123 10.57 -57.81 24.54
N ALA A 1124 11.54 -58.50 25.16
CA ALA A 1124 11.43 -59.91 25.52
C ALA A 1124 10.30 -60.15 26.56
N GLN A 1125 10.09 -59.23 27.50
CA GLN A 1125 8.95 -59.28 28.42
C GLN A 1125 7.62 -59.00 27.71
N ARG A 1126 7.56 -57.99 26.82
CA ARG A 1126 6.37 -57.68 26.00
C ARG A 1126 5.93 -58.87 25.16
N TRP A 1127 6.89 -59.62 24.60
CA TRP A 1127 6.61 -60.82 23.80
C TRP A 1127 5.74 -61.85 24.55
N LYS A 1128 5.98 -62.07 25.85
CA LYS A 1128 5.19 -63.01 26.67
C LYS A 1128 3.69 -62.65 26.72
N ASN A 1129 3.35 -61.38 26.54
CA ASN A 1129 1.97 -60.90 26.47
C ASN A 1129 1.42 -60.90 25.04
N ILE A 1130 2.24 -60.57 24.05
CA ILE A 1130 1.85 -60.51 22.63
C ILE A 1130 1.54 -61.90 22.09
N VAL A 1131 2.38 -62.91 22.38
CA VAL A 1131 2.20 -64.29 21.90
C VAL A 1131 0.85 -64.88 22.33
N LYS A 1132 0.36 -64.53 23.52
CA LYS A 1132 -0.95 -65.01 24.02
C LYS A 1132 -2.15 -64.45 23.24
N LYS A 1133 -1.96 -63.32 22.54
CA LYS A 1133 -3.00 -62.60 21.80
C LYS A 1133 -2.95 -62.86 20.29
N LEU A 1134 -1.85 -63.42 19.79
CA LEU A 1134 -1.69 -63.73 18.37
C LEU A 1134 -2.48 -64.99 17.99
N PRO A 1135 -3.21 -64.98 16.85
CA PRO A 1135 -3.84 -66.19 16.34
C PRO A 1135 -2.76 -67.23 15.97
N LYS A 1136 -3.05 -68.51 16.24
CA LYS A 1136 -2.24 -69.62 15.70
C LYS A 1136 -2.42 -69.66 14.19
N CYS A 1137 -1.34 -69.81 13.43
CA CYS A 1137 -1.41 -69.92 11.98
C CYS A 1137 -2.27 -71.15 11.62
N GLY A 1138 -3.41 -70.94 10.95
CA GLY A 1138 -4.26 -72.03 10.47
C GLY A 1138 -3.54 -72.81 9.37
N GLY A 1139 -3.50 -74.14 9.51
CA GLY A 1139 -2.78 -75.02 8.59
C GLY A 1139 -3.45 -75.11 7.23
N GLU A 1140 -2.84 -74.50 6.23
CA GLU A 1140 -2.69 -75.11 4.91
C GLU A 1140 -1.20 -75.40 4.75
N THR A 1141 -0.87 -76.68 4.81
CA THR A 1141 0.47 -77.27 4.67
C THR A 1141 1.08 -77.02 3.31
#